data_AF-J9ELD3-F1
#
_entry.id   AF-J9ELD3-F1
#
_cell.length_a   1.000
_cell.length_b   1.000
_cell.length_c   1.000
_cell.angle_alpha   90.00
_cell.angle_beta   90.00
_cell.angle_gamma   90.00
#
_symmetry.space_group_name_H-M   'P 1'
#
loop_
_entity.id
_entity.type
_entity.pdbx_description
1 polymer ?
#
loop_
_entity_poly.entity_id
_entity_poly.type
_entity_poly.pdbx_seq_one_letter_code
_entity_poly.pdbx_strand_id
1 'polypeptide(L)'
;MWVIDIDTLHEIGEIMLHTSVTSGTIFTDGTTFFQAAVDEQWTLTVTPLDDSFTPIQDLRQNQKFRLAELNYIAVGETYPIPHELPLTLPKSLQAQASDLQMNRDMALLLARNGKVYYAGDGTRLGLQNVGCNWMKLVLPESIVSIAVGFDTETIVLRSGAGHLWIAGVGPDTVRQGSPTAGRFQKQEAGSVAVKLRKFQNLNRRRCLSVAVSAGCIAYVVDNGKAYVCGRHTMQCHPETGHIYGLENVHLASIALGKTHAVAISRHGHLYTWGLNNLNQCGRIESASSYMHQEATTETDNEVSKTAITEEVEQGSYCLPSEHLWVKDFASICLKCGKCSARGSRTGRDAKGTPCTCGEGETCCLRCGLCRACGEFVVDTFDQDIRATPPRAALPPSRLILQRDSPEIKVSSVCCGNYHTVVLAADRQVFTFGSNCHGQLGVGHIRKCVGPHKVNLPGKVQVVQIAAGSNHTVLRTADGSVITFGAHRQGQLAREGNEKNWFAMPSFVTGYGRGSGTVATWIGASADTTLIHSQIRIYSNDIISDCQIVADSETIIIFPNQVGKNYMAIRRKYNTFYQYSLGTDGLYTNWCLESKYNLLWGFNTAEMRIKSITDCIPISGKKVETDTIFDETLEEIVKEIKFLRAPEFMIPVCNETSLSSKHVALNLFGITYAATILESRRSVGQKASNIIGAVNGRNLSCGYQRINRFDGYGGGWGYSAHSVEAIQFRTSRDIRFFGVGLYGGRGEYIAKLKLYRLCPPDYNEQNVELLSESDEMLYECAAHEKAQLLFSRCVLIKSNLWHVICAQINGPSSDCGSNGQSNVIGDDGVQFFFRNSRMSNNGTDVNVGQIPEFLYISETSDEQSPNFDAKDKTMN
;
A
#
# COMPACT_ATOMS: atom_id res chain seq x y z
N MET A 1 -10.82 42.95 -2.58
CA MET A 1 -10.82 42.66 -1.14
C MET A 1 -10.98 43.97 -0.40
N TRP A 2 -11.93 44.04 0.54
CA TRP A 2 -12.07 45.21 1.41
C TRP A 2 -11.02 45.16 2.51
N VAL A 3 -10.38 46.28 2.80
CA VAL A 3 -9.44 46.44 3.90
C VAL A 3 -10.19 47.11 5.04
N ILE A 4 -10.27 46.43 6.18
CA ILE A 4 -10.96 46.92 7.37
C ILE A 4 -9.90 47.24 8.41
N ASP A 5 -9.95 48.44 8.96
CA ASP A 5 -9.10 48.86 10.06
C ASP A 5 -9.48 48.09 11.32
N ILE A 6 -8.48 47.48 11.98
CA ILE A 6 -8.74 46.54 13.07
C ILE A 6 -9.25 47.24 14.34
N ASP A 7 -8.87 48.51 14.54
CA ASP A 7 -9.19 49.27 15.74
C ASP A 7 -10.56 49.95 15.64
N THR A 8 -10.93 50.40 14.44
CA THR A 8 -12.16 51.15 14.19
C THR A 8 -13.25 50.32 13.52
N LEU A 9 -12.93 49.15 12.96
CA LEU A 9 -13.80 48.31 12.13
C LEU A 9 -14.41 49.03 10.92
N HIS A 10 -13.85 50.18 10.54
CA HIS A 10 -14.26 50.90 9.35
C HIS A 10 -13.50 50.37 8.13
N GLU A 11 -14.19 50.36 7.00
CA GLU A 11 -13.56 50.14 5.72
C GLU A 11 -12.60 51.29 5.41
N ILE A 12 -11.33 50.96 5.19
CA ILE A 12 -10.26 51.94 4.91
C ILE A 12 -9.75 51.84 3.47
N GLY A 13 -10.22 50.89 2.68
CA GLY A 13 -9.92 50.82 1.25
C GLY A 13 -10.24 49.49 0.59
N GLU A 14 -9.89 49.42 -0.70
CA GLU A 14 -10.09 48.25 -1.56
C GLU A 14 -8.78 47.81 -2.21
N ILE A 15 -8.52 46.51 -2.20
CA ILE A 15 -7.41 45.87 -2.94
C ILE A 15 -8.01 45.12 -4.14
N MET A 16 -7.53 45.46 -5.33
CA MET A 16 -7.87 44.76 -6.58
C MET A 16 -6.98 43.53 -6.75
N LEU A 17 -7.58 42.35 -6.85
CA LEU A 17 -6.87 41.09 -7.06
C LEU A 17 -6.51 40.91 -8.54
N HIS A 18 -5.32 40.38 -8.79
CA HIS A 18 -4.87 40.07 -10.15
C HIS A 18 -5.70 38.92 -10.76
N THR A 19 -5.96 38.96 -12.08
CA THR A 19 -6.82 37.99 -12.78
C THR A 19 -6.29 36.54 -12.73
N SER A 20 -5.00 36.34 -12.47
CA SER A 20 -4.43 34.99 -12.28
C SER A 20 -4.87 34.32 -10.97
N VAL A 21 -5.38 35.08 -10.00
CA VAL A 21 -5.78 34.56 -8.69
C VAL A 21 -7.23 34.11 -8.66
N THR A 22 -8.06 34.56 -9.63
CA THR A 22 -9.52 34.41 -9.61
C THR A 22 -10.02 32.98 -9.82
N SER A 23 -9.14 32.00 -10.10
CA SER A 23 -9.52 30.60 -10.30
C SER A 23 -9.35 29.71 -9.06
N GLY A 24 -8.82 30.22 -7.95
CA GLY A 24 -8.53 29.43 -6.74
C GLY A 24 -8.95 30.13 -5.45
N THR A 25 -9.04 29.37 -4.36
CA THR A 25 -9.46 29.87 -3.05
C THR A 25 -8.27 30.50 -2.32
N ILE A 26 -8.42 31.75 -1.88
CA ILE A 26 -7.37 32.46 -1.16
C ILE A 26 -7.54 32.23 0.34
N PHE A 27 -6.44 31.99 1.04
CA PHE A 27 -6.42 31.92 2.50
C PHE A 27 -5.09 32.43 3.07
N THR A 28 -5.02 32.61 4.39
CA THR A 28 -3.80 32.99 5.10
C THR A 28 -3.59 32.10 6.32
N ASP A 29 -2.33 31.96 6.74
CA ASP A 29 -1.94 31.36 8.02
C ASP A 29 -1.57 32.40 9.09
N GLY A 30 -1.84 33.68 8.82
CA GLY A 30 -1.46 34.81 9.66
C GLY A 30 -0.07 35.37 9.37
N THR A 31 0.72 34.72 8.50
CA THR A 31 2.04 35.23 8.08
C THR A 31 2.12 35.50 6.58
N THR A 32 1.52 34.63 5.77
CA THR A 32 1.59 34.69 4.30
C THR A 32 0.21 34.43 3.71
N PHE A 33 -0.07 34.97 2.52
CA PHE A 33 -1.26 34.63 1.74
C PHE A 33 -0.96 33.50 0.76
N PHE A 34 -1.94 32.63 0.57
CA PHE A 34 -1.83 31.47 -0.31
C PHE A 34 -3.02 31.37 -1.24
N GLN A 35 -2.78 30.83 -2.43
CA GLN A 35 -3.80 30.35 -3.34
C GLN A 35 -3.86 28.83 -3.30
N ALA A 36 -5.05 28.30 -3.00
CA ALA A 36 -5.36 26.87 -3.07
C ALA A 36 -6.06 26.54 -4.39
N ALA A 37 -5.58 25.50 -5.07
CA ALA A 37 -6.22 24.93 -6.26
C ALA A 37 -6.08 23.41 -6.27
N VAL A 38 -7.07 22.69 -6.81
CA VAL A 38 -7.00 21.23 -6.99
C VAL A 38 -6.87 20.87 -8.46
N ASP A 39 -5.92 19.99 -8.76
CA ASP A 39 -5.71 19.48 -10.11
C ASP A 39 -6.63 18.29 -10.47
N GLU A 40 -6.57 17.85 -11.73
CA GLU A 40 -7.34 16.68 -12.20
C GLU A 40 -6.95 15.37 -11.50
N GLN A 41 -5.79 15.32 -10.83
CA GLN A 41 -5.30 14.17 -10.07
C GLN A 41 -5.67 14.24 -8.58
N TRP A 42 -6.55 15.19 -8.22
CA TRP A 42 -7.05 15.42 -6.86
C TRP A 42 -5.94 15.81 -5.88
N THR A 43 -4.95 16.55 -6.37
CA THR A 43 -3.87 17.13 -5.57
C THR A 43 -4.17 18.60 -5.31
N LEU A 44 -4.31 18.96 -4.04
CA LEU A 44 -4.35 20.33 -3.57
C LEU A 44 -2.95 20.93 -3.65
N THR A 45 -2.80 21.94 -4.51
CA THR A 45 -1.60 22.76 -4.58
C THR A 45 -1.87 24.07 -3.85
N VAL A 46 -1.02 24.38 -2.89
CA VAL A 46 -1.01 25.62 -2.13
C VAL A 46 0.19 26.43 -2.58
N THR A 47 -0.07 27.56 -3.25
CA THR A 47 0.94 28.44 -3.84
C THR A 47 1.01 29.72 -3.03
N PRO A 48 2.17 30.12 -2.50
CA PRO A 48 2.30 31.39 -1.80
C PRO A 48 2.11 32.57 -2.76
N LEU A 49 1.53 33.64 -2.25
CA LEU A 49 1.34 34.90 -2.94
C LEU A 49 2.37 35.93 -2.42
N ASP A 50 2.84 36.80 -3.31
CA ASP A 50 3.65 37.95 -2.93
C ASP A 50 2.79 39.12 -2.39
N ASP A 51 3.44 40.24 -2.05
CA ASP A 51 2.79 41.45 -1.53
C ASP A 51 1.78 42.09 -2.52
N SER A 52 1.90 41.78 -3.82
CA SER A 52 0.94 42.17 -4.85
C SER A 52 -0.15 41.13 -5.11
N PHE A 53 -0.26 40.13 -4.22
CA PHE A 53 -1.16 38.99 -4.34
C PHE A 53 -0.94 38.18 -5.62
N THR A 54 0.26 38.19 -6.22
CA THR A 54 0.57 37.37 -7.39
C THR A 54 1.19 36.03 -6.99
N PRO A 55 0.82 34.91 -7.64
CA PRO A 55 1.39 33.61 -7.34
C PRO A 55 2.90 33.58 -7.60
N ILE A 56 3.67 33.19 -6.58
CA ILE A 56 5.13 33.06 -6.69
C ILE A 56 5.44 31.90 -7.65
N GLN A 57 6.25 32.16 -8.68
CA GLN A 57 6.55 31.18 -9.73
C GLN A 57 7.54 30.07 -9.31
N ASP A 58 8.16 30.19 -8.13
CA ASP A 58 9.08 29.18 -7.62
C ASP A 58 8.34 27.91 -7.18
N LEU A 59 8.33 26.90 -8.06
CA LEU A 59 7.69 25.60 -7.83
C LEU A 59 8.18 24.87 -6.57
N ARG A 60 9.35 25.22 -6.01
CA ARG A 60 9.86 24.62 -4.76
C ARG A 60 9.09 25.08 -3.54
N GLN A 61 8.42 26.22 -3.61
CA GLN A 61 7.65 26.79 -2.50
C GLN A 61 6.20 26.28 -2.48
N ASN A 62 5.76 25.61 -3.54
CA ASN A 62 4.41 25.06 -3.63
C ASN A 62 4.26 23.83 -2.76
N GLN A 63 3.31 23.86 -1.83
CA GLN A 63 2.95 22.70 -1.04
C GLN A 63 1.90 21.87 -1.81
N LYS A 64 2.08 20.54 -1.85
CA LYS A 64 1.18 19.63 -2.57
C LYS A 64 0.65 18.55 -1.64
N PHE A 65 -0.67 18.50 -1.50
CA PHE A 65 -1.38 17.54 -0.65
C PHE A 65 -2.31 16.70 -1.50
N ARG A 66 -2.18 15.37 -1.43
CA ARG A 66 -3.08 14.47 -2.18
C ARG A 66 -4.41 14.32 -1.45
N LEU A 67 -5.50 14.82 -2.02
CA LEU A 67 -6.86 14.72 -1.47
C LEU A 67 -7.59 13.45 -1.94
N ALA A 68 -6.91 12.31 -1.80
CA ALA A 68 -7.45 11.03 -2.20
C ALA A 68 -7.13 9.94 -1.16
N GLU A 69 -8.10 9.11 -0.84
CA GLU A 69 -7.88 7.88 -0.08
C GLU A 69 -7.42 6.76 -1.00
N LEU A 70 -6.53 5.90 -0.52
CA LEU A 70 -6.02 4.75 -1.27
C LEU A 70 -6.76 3.50 -0.83
N ASN A 71 -7.14 2.65 -1.77
CA ASN A 71 -7.88 1.44 -1.48
C ASN A 71 -7.37 0.24 -2.31
N TYR A 72 -7.29 -0.93 -1.68
CA TYR A 72 -6.93 -2.20 -2.32
C TYR A 72 -8.06 -3.19 -2.13
N ILE A 73 -8.50 -3.82 -3.22
CA ILE A 73 -9.48 -4.90 -3.18
C ILE A 73 -8.95 -6.16 -3.88
N ALA A 74 -9.35 -7.31 -3.36
CA ALA A 74 -9.12 -8.62 -3.94
C ALA A 74 -10.47 -9.33 -4.10
N VAL A 75 -10.80 -9.76 -5.32
CA VAL A 75 -12.11 -10.35 -5.68
C VAL A 75 -11.93 -11.58 -6.54
N GLY A 76 -12.67 -12.66 -6.27
CA GLY A 76 -12.45 -13.96 -6.92
C GLY A 76 -12.61 -15.15 -5.97
N GLU A 77 -12.05 -16.30 -6.37
CA GLU A 77 -11.98 -17.52 -5.54
C GLU A 77 -10.96 -17.33 -4.40
N THR A 78 -11.28 -16.44 -3.46
CA THR A 78 -10.60 -16.33 -2.16
C THR A 78 -11.15 -17.34 -1.15
N TYR A 79 -12.14 -18.15 -1.54
CA TYR A 79 -12.81 -19.19 -0.75
C TYR A 79 -12.95 -20.47 -1.60
N PRO A 80 -12.47 -21.66 -1.17
CA PRO A 80 -11.93 -22.00 0.14
C PRO A 80 -10.40 -22.03 0.11
N ILE A 81 -9.77 -20.87 0.29
CA ILE A 81 -8.40 -20.79 0.84
C ILE A 81 -8.60 -20.54 2.35
N PRO A 82 -7.85 -21.20 3.26
CA PRO A 82 -8.03 -20.99 4.69
C PRO A 82 -7.93 -19.50 5.05
N HIS A 83 -8.76 -19.06 5.99
CA HIS A 83 -9.07 -17.67 6.38
C HIS A 83 -7.91 -16.84 6.97
N GLU A 84 -6.73 -16.87 6.37
CA GLU A 84 -5.51 -16.25 6.94
C GLU A 84 -4.90 -15.13 6.09
N LEU A 85 -5.33 -14.91 4.84
CA LEU A 85 -4.79 -13.80 4.04
C LEU A 85 -5.57 -12.49 4.28
N PRO A 86 -4.88 -11.37 4.60
CA PRO A 86 -5.56 -10.10 4.84
C PRO A 86 -6.07 -9.51 3.52
N LEU A 87 -7.39 -9.41 3.39
CA LEU A 87 -8.05 -8.73 2.27
C LEU A 87 -7.95 -7.20 2.35
N THR A 88 -7.44 -6.66 3.45
CA THR A 88 -7.26 -5.22 3.67
C THR A 88 -5.81 -4.89 4.00
N LEU A 89 -5.28 -3.86 3.36
CA LEU A 89 -3.96 -3.31 3.71
C LEU A 89 -4.11 -2.31 4.86
N PRO A 90 -3.20 -2.31 5.85
CA PRO A 90 -3.08 -1.24 6.84
C PRO A 90 -2.92 0.13 6.16
N LYS A 91 -3.55 1.19 6.69
CA LYS A 91 -3.47 2.56 6.13
C LYS A 91 -2.02 3.04 5.93
N SER A 92 -1.10 2.63 6.80
CA SER A 92 0.33 2.93 6.70
C SER A 92 1.01 2.31 5.48
N LEU A 93 0.55 1.13 5.03
CA LEU A 93 1.08 0.44 3.86
C LEU A 93 0.38 0.85 2.56
N GLN A 94 -0.89 1.26 2.62
CA GLN A 94 -1.66 1.70 1.43
C GLN A 94 -0.94 2.82 0.67
N ALA A 95 -0.40 3.82 1.38
CA ALA A 95 0.33 4.95 0.79
C ALA A 95 1.62 4.55 0.04
N GLN A 96 2.27 3.47 0.49
CA GLN A 96 3.57 3.05 -0.02
C GLN A 96 3.46 1.93 -1.05
N ALA A 97 2.33 1.27 -1.17
CA ALA A 97 2.14 0.11 -2.03
C ALA A 97 2.30 0.46 -3.53
N SER A 98 2.99 -0.42 -4.26
CA SER A 98 3.25 -0.28 -5.70
C SER A 98 2.82 -1.49 -6.51
N ASP A 99 2.98 -2.71 -5.98
CA ASP A 99 2.62 -3.97 -6.62
C ASP A 99 2.18 -4.96 -5.55
N LEU A 100 1.18 -5.79 -5.85
CA LEU A 100 0.65 -6.80 -4.94
C LEU A 100 0.50 -8.12 -5.70
N GLN A 101 1.22 -9.14 -5.27
CA GLN A 101 1.17 -10.48 -5.85
C GLN A 101 0.73 -11.48 -4.80
N MET A 102 -0.07 -12.47 -5.19
CA MET A 102 -0.60 -13.47 -4.27
C MET A 102 -0.45 -14.87 -4.86
N ASN A 103 -0.09 -15.83 -4.01
CA ASN A 103 -0.27 -17.25 -4.28
C ASN A 103 -1.36 -17.81 -3.35
N ARG A 104 -1.46 -19.14 -3.26
CA ARG A 104 -2.45 -19.81 -2.43
C ARG A 104 -2.31 -19.50 -0.93
N ASP A 105 -1.08 -19.40 -0.44
CA ASP A 105 -0.79 -19.42 1.00
C ASP A 105 -0.31 -18.05 1.52
N MET A 106 0.12 -17.14 0.63
CA MET A 106 0.78 -15.88 0.94
C MET A 106 0.40 -14.73 -0.01
N ALA A 107 0.41 -13.51 0.54
CA ALA A 107 0.39 -12.26 -0.22
C ALA A 107 1.71 -11.51 -0.05
N LEU A 108 2.21 -10.91 -1.12
CA LEU A 108 3.41 -10.08 -1.12
C LEU A 108 3.13 -8.71 -1.69
N LEU A 109 3.45 -7.69 -0.90
CA LEU A 109 3.31 -6.29 -1.25
C LEU A 109 4.70 -5.68 -1.48
N LEU A 110 4.92 -5.16 -2.68
CA LEU A 110 6.06 -4.29 -2.96
C LEU A 110 5.69 -2.86 -2.60
N ALA A 111 6.52 -2.21 -1.79
CA ALA A 111 6.43 -0.79 -1.52
C ALA A 111 7.33 0.02 -2.48
N ARG A 112 6.97 1.28 -2.74
CA ARG A 112 7.70 2.21 -3.63
C ARG A 112 9.13 2.50 -3.19
N ASN A 113 9.43 2.34 -1.91
CA ASN A 113 10.79 2.43 -1.36
C ASN A 113 11.62 1.15 -1.58
N GLY A 114 11.07 0.15 -2.27
CA GLY A 114 11.69 -1.13 -2.57
C GLY A 114 11.68 -2.14 -1.42
N LYS A 115 10.98 -1.84 -0.31
CA LYS A 115 10.74 -2.82 0.77
C LYS A 115 9.63 -3.78 0.34
N VAL A 116 9.72 -5.02 0.77
CA VAL A 116 8.71 -6.06 0.54
C VAL A 116 8.05 -6.42 1.86
N TYR A 117 6.73 -6.52 1.86
CA TYR A 117 5.94 -6.99 2.99
C TYR A 117 5.21 -8.26 2.58
N TYR A 118 4.98 -9.16 3.52
CA TYR A 118 4.22 -10.38 3.28
C TYR A 118 3.17 -10.62 4.35
N ALA A 119 2.13 -11.35 3.98
CA ALA A 119 1.09 -11.84 4.88
C ALA A 119 0.72 -13.29 4.52
N GLY A 120 0.07 -14.01 5.43
CA GLY A 120 -0.27 -15.44 5.30
C GLY A 120 0.79 -16.41 5.83
N ASP A 121 0.72 -17.66 5.35
CA ASP A 121 1.57 -18.76 5.79
C ASP A 121 2.88 -18.82 4.99
N GLY A 122 3.94 -18.27 5.59
CA GLY A 122 5.28 -18.28 5.04
C GLY A 122 6.14 -19.52 5.34
N THR A 123 5.61 -20.51 6.07
CA THR A 123 6.41 -21.61 6.63
C THR A 123 7.18 -22.41 5.58
N ARG A 124 6.58 -22.66 4.41
CA ARG A 124 7.21 -23.39 3.30
C ARG A 124 8.40 -22.65 2.67
N LEU A 125 8.43 -21.32 2.82
CA LEU A 125 9.52 -20.45 2.34
C LEU A 125 10.58 -20.18 3.42
N GLY A 126 10.45 -20.82 4.60
CA GLY A 126 11.31 -20.55 5.76
C GLY A 126 11.01 -19.21 6.42
N LEU A 127 9.79 -18.68 6.21
CA LEU A 127 9.26 -17.47 6.84
C LEU A 127 8.25 -17.86 7.93
N GLN A 128 7.87 -16.91 8.77
CA GLN A 128 6.89 -17.16 9.83
C GLN A 128 5.47 -17.16 9.23
N ASN A 129 4.55 -17.94 9.80
CA ASN A 129 3.13 -17.71 9.54
C ASN A 129 2.70 -16.47 10.33
N VAL A 130 2.29 -15.42 9.61
CA VAL A 130 1.86 -14.14 10.19
C VAL A 130 0.34 -13.95 10.10
N GLY A 131 -0.37 -14.91 9.51
CA GLY A 131 -1.81 -14.84 9.23
C GLY A 131 -2.18 -13.51 8.59
N CYS A 132 -3.17 -12.84 9.17
CA CYS A 132 -3.71 -11.58 8.67
C CYS A 132 -2.79 -10.35 8.90
N ASN A 133 -1.61 -10.53 9.52
CA ASN A 133 -0.70 -9.42 9.76
C ASN A 133 0.30 -9.25 8.61
N TRP A 134 0.60 -7.99 8.29
CA TRP A 134 1.65 -7.66 7.32
C TRP A 134 3.00 -7.54 8.02
N MET A 135 3.95 -8.38 7.64
CA MET A 135 5.31 -8.34 8.15
C MET A 135 6.31 -7.93 7.07
N LYS A 136 7.27 -7.07 7.44
CA LYS A 136 8.34 -6.64 6.55
C LYS A 136 9.32 -7.79 6.32
N LEU A 137 9.62 -8.09 5.06
CA LEU A 137 10.69 -9.00 4.67
C LEU A 137 12.03 -8.25 4.74
N VAL A 138 12.97 -8.75 5.54
CA VAL A 138 14.32 -8.18 5.64
C VAL A 138 15.14 -8.67 4.46
N LEU A 139 15.36 -7.77 3.51
CA LEU A 139 16.10 -8.03 2.28
C LEU A 139 17.36 -7.17 2.24
N PRO A 140 18.48 -7.68 1.70
CA PRO A 140 19.74 -6.95 1.65
C PRO A 140 19.77 -5.87 0.56
N GLU A 141 18.81 -5.88 -0.37
CA GLU A 141 18.74 -4.94 -1.48
C GLU A 141 17.29 -4.50 -1.71
N SER A 142 17.11 -3.27 -2.18
CA SER A 142 15.79 -2.75 -2.58
C SER A 142 15.26 -3.49 -3.81
N ILE A 143 14.01 -3.96 -3.71
CA ILE A 143 13.33 -4.74 -4.75
C ILE A 143 12.57 -3.81 -5.71
N VAL A 144 12.55 -4.17 -6.98
CA VAL A 144 11.88 -3.42 -8.05
C VAL A 144 10.78 -4.24 -8.73
N SER A 145 10.84 -5.57 -8.70
CA SER A 145 9.74 -6.41 -9.17
C SER A 145 9.65 -7.73 -8.40
N ILE A 146 8.42 -8.21 -8.26
CA ILE A 146 8.08 -9.49 -7.64
C ILE A 146 7.40 -10.37 -8.70
N ALA A 147 7.82 -11.63 -8.80
CA ALA A 147 7.14 -12.63 -9.61
C ALA A 147 6.79 -13.83 -8.72
N VAL A 148 5.50 -14.17 -8.66
CA VAL A 148 4.97 -15.23 -7.80
C VAL A 148 4.28 -16.28 -8.67
N GLY A 149 4.62 -17.55 -8.47
CA GLY A 149 3.84 -18.65 -9.02
C GLY A 149 2.64 -18.94 -8.12
N PHE A 150 1.44 -19.07 -8.69
CA PHE A 150 0.23 -19.37 -7.90
C PHE A 150 0.24 -20.81 -7.37
N ASP A 151 0.44 -21.80 -8.25
CA ASP A 151 0.45 -23.24 -7.93
C ASP A 151 1.80 -23.75 -7.43
N THR A 152 2.84 -22.94 -7.57
CA THR A 152 4.21 -23.32 -7.24
C THR A 152 4.69 -22.42 -6.15
N GLU A 153 5.21 -23.02 -5.08
CA GLU A 153 5.76 -22.34 -3.91
C GLU A 153 7.04 -21.53 -4.24
N THR A 154 7.16 -21.00 -5.46
CA THR A 154 8.32 -20.30 -5.99
C THR A 154 8.01 -18.81 -6.05
N ILE A 155 8.82 -18.04 -5.34
CA ILE A 155 8.81 -16.58 -5.39
C ILE A 155 10.16 -16.10 -5.91
N VAL A 156 10.14 -15.15 -6.84
CA VAL A 156 11.35 -14.53 -7.34
C VAL A 156 11.27 -13.01 -7.17
N LEU A 157 12.25 -12.45 -6.46
CA LEU A 157 12.39 -11.02 -6.23
C LEU A 157 13.57 -10.50 -7.03
N ARG A 158 13.39 -9.38 -7.74
CA ARG A 158 14.45 -8.71 -8.48
C ARG A 158 14.83 -7.40 -7.81
N SER A 159 16.10 -7.21 -7.49
CA SER A 159 16.60 -5.95 -6.94
C SER A 159 16.82 -4.87 -7.98
N GLY A 160 17.01 -3.62 -7.54
CA GLY A 160 17.40 -2.51 -8.42
C GLY A 160 18.76 -2.70 -9.11
N ALA A 161 19.68 -3.39 -8.44
CA ALA A 161 20.94 -3.84 -9.04
C ALA A 161 20.75 -5.00 -10.05
N GLY A 162 19.53 -5.55 -10.16
CA GLY A 162 19.13 -6.67 -11.01
C GLY A 162 19.66 -8.02 -10.56
N HIS A 163 19.95 -8.18 -9.27
CA HIS A 163 20.13 -9.49 -8.66
C HIS A 163 18.76 -10.16 -8.47
N LEU A 164 18.75 -11.49 -8.56
CA LEU A 164 17.55 -12.29 -8.31
C LEU A 164 17.66 -12.98 -6.95
N TRP A 165 16.56 -13.00 -6.22
CA TRP A 165 16.38 -13.73 -4.97
C TRP A 165 15.23 -14.71 -5.13
N ILE A 166 15.44 -15.97 -4.74
CA ILE A 166 14.43 -17.02 -4.89
C ILE A 166 14.10 -17.60 -3.52
N ALA A 167 12.81 -17.75 -3.24
CA ALA A 167 12.29 -18.53 -2.13
C ALA A 167 11.49 -19.73 -2.65
N GLY A 168 11.63 -20.88 -1.98
CA GLY A 168 10.93 -22.13 -2.28
C GLY A 168 11.62 -23.09 -3.26
N VAL A 169 10.85 -24.02 -3.82
CA VAL A 169 11.34 -25.10 -4.69
C VAL A 169 12.00 -24.49 -5.93
N GLY A 170 13.34 -24.47 -5.91
CA GLY A 170 14.12 -23.87 -6.99
C GLY A 170 14.39 -24.85 -8.14
N PRO A 171 15.10 -24.40 -9.18
CA PRO A 171 15.45 -25.26 -10.32
C PRO A 171 16.35 -26.45 -9.94
N ASP A 172 17.08 -26.37 -8.82
CA ASP A 172 18.10 -27.34 -8.41
C ASP A 172 17.53 -28.67 -7.85
N THR A 173 16.26 -28.70 -7.45
CA THR A 173 15.61 -29.92 -6.91
C THR A 173 15.04 -30.83 -8.00
N VAL A 174 15.04 -30.42 -9.26
CA VAL A 174 14.50 -31.21 -10.38
C VAL A 174 15.59 -31.38 -11.43
N ARG A 175 16.38 -32.47 -11.35
CA ARG A 175 17.23 -32.89 -12.47
C ARG A 175 16.35 -33.00 -13.72
N GLN A 176 16.83 -32.49 -14.86
CA GLN A 176 16.18 -32.65 -16.16
C GLN A 176 16.07 -34.15 -16.52
N GLY A 177 15.03 -34.82 -16.02
CA GLY A 177 14.61 -36.13 -16.48
C GLY A 177 13.90 -35.98 -17.82
N SER A 178 14.08 -36.99 -18.69
CA SER A 178 13.52 -37.08 -20.05
C SER A 178 12.05 -36.56 -20.15
N PRO A 179 11.70 -35.78 -21.20
CA PRO A 179 10.41 -35.10 -21.35
C PRO A 179 9.19 -36.04 -21.44
N THR A 180 9.40 -37.36 -21.48
CA THR A 180 8.36 -38.37 -21.72
C THR A 180 7.93 -39.14 -20.46
N ALA A 181 8.59 -39.01 -19.31
CA ALA A 181 8.35 -39.89 -18.15
C ALA A 181 7.89 -39.21 -16.84
N GLY A 182 7.71 -37.89 -16.81
CA GLY A 182 7.25 -37.16 -15.60
C GLY A 182 5.73 -37.17 -15.38
N ARG A 183 5.01 -38.23 -15.75
CA ARG A 183 3.55 -38.34 -15.54
C ARG A 183 3.26 -38.58 -14.06
N PHE A 184 2.68 -37.58 -13.39
CA PHE A 184 1.81 -37.74 -12.21
C PHE A 184 2.34 -38.58 -11.03
N GLN A 185 3.64 -38.62 -10.77
CA GLN A 185 4.10 -38.89 -9.41
C GLN A 185 4.15 -37.57 -8.66
N LYS A 186 3.19 -37.40 -7.75
CA LYS A 186 3.31 -36.52 -6.60
C LYS A 186 4.41 -37.14 -5.73
N GLN A 187 5.69 -36.99 -6.11
CA GLN A 187 6.76 -37.21 -5.16
C GLN A 187 6.56 -36.13 -4.11
N GLU A 188 6.22 -36.56 -2.89
CA GLU A 188 6.24 -35.70 -1.71
C GLU A 188 7.63 -35.06 -1.67
N ALA A 189 7.69 -33.79 -2.08
CA ALA A 189 8.88 -33.00 -1.89
C ALA A 189 9.15 -33.03 -0.39
N GLY A 190 10.28 -33.62 0.01
CA GLY A 190 10.68 -33.70 1.40
C GLY A 190 10.50 -32.34 2.05
N SER A 191 9.84 -32.36 3.21
CA SER A 191 9.48 -31.26 4.11
C SER A 191 10.71 -30.47 4.60
N VAL A 192 11.43 -29.81 3.71
CA VAL A 192 12.55 -28.93 4.07
C VAL A 192 12.29 -27.55 3.50
N ALA A 193 11.91 -26.63 4.38
CA ALA A 193 11.70 -25.23 4.05
C ALA A 193 12.95 -24.64 3.36
N VAL A 194 12.79 -24.11 2.15
CA VAL A 194 13.91 -23.53 1.40
C VAL A 194 13.93 -22.03 1.65
N LYS A 195 14.83 -21.59 2.54
CA LYS A 195 15.05 -20.17 2.85
C LYS A 195 15.35 -19.35 1.60
N LEU A 196 14.93 -18.09 1.64
CA LEU A 196 15.25 -17.09 0.63
C LEU A 196 16.77 -17.06 0.38
N ARG A 197 17.17 -17.24 -0.89
CA ARG A 197 18.57 -17.27 -1.29
C ARG A 197 18.82 -16.41 -2.53
N LYS A 198 20.04 -15.89 -2.66
CA LYS A 198 20.48 -15.21 -3.87
C LYS A 198 20.60 -16.24 -5.00
N PHE A 199 19.87 -16.02 -6.09
CA PHE A 199 19.99 -16.84 -7.29
C PHE A 199 21.14 -16.31 -8.13
N GLN A 200 22.22 -17.09 -8.17
CA GLN A 200 23.35 -16.79 -9.04
C GLN A 200 23.01 -17.27 -10.45
N ASN A 201 22.80 -16.32 -11.36
CA ASN A 201 22.75 -16.66 -12.78
C ASN A 201 24.17 -17.06 -13.25
N LEU A 202 24.24 -18.01 -14.17
CA LEU A 202 25.51 -18.58 -14.69
C LEU A 202 26.50 -17.52 -15.18
N ASN A 203 26.00 -16.36 -15.62
CA ASN A 203 26.80 -15.28 -16.21
C ASN A 203 27.07 -14.09 -15.27
N ARG A 204 26.61 -14.12 -14.01
CA ARG A 204 26.68 -12.98 -13.05
C ARG A 204 26.21 -11.63 -13.62
N ARG A 205 25.32 -11.67 -14.61
CA ARG A 205 24.82 -10.48 -15.33
C ARG A 205 23.61 -9.88 -14.65
N ARG A 206 23.33 -8.60 -14.94
CA ARG A 206 22.17 -7.92 -14.40
C ARG A 206 20.89 -8.45 -15.06
N CYS A 207 19.91 -8.86 -14.27
CA CYS A 207 18.60 -9.26 -14.77
C CYS A 207 17.72 -8.02 -15.03
N LEU A 208 17.01 -8.02 -16.16
CA LEU A 208 16.10 -6.96 -16.60
C LEU A 208 14.63 -7.31 -16.32
N SER A 209 14.24 -8.56 -16.59
CA SER A 209 12.87 -9.04 -16.47
C SER A 209 12.87 -10.48 -15.97
N VAL A 210 11.85 -10.84 -15.19
CA VAL A 210 11.65 -12.20 -14.68
C VAL A 210 10.18 -12.56 -14.72
N ALA A 211 9.87 -13.82 -15.02
CA ALA A 211 8.53 -14.38 -15.02
C ALA A 211 8.56 -15.79 -14.42
N VAL A 212 7.48 -16.14 -13.72
CA VAL A 212 7.30 -17.43 -13.05
C VAL A 212 5.96 -18.01 -13.44
N SER A 213 5.93 -19.27 -13.84
CA SER A 213 4.67 -19.99 -14.07
C SER A 213 4.90 -21.49 -14.02
N ALA A 214 3.99 -22.25 -13.40
CA ALA A 214 3.97 -23.71 -13.39
C ALA A 214 5.32 -24.39 -13.02
N GLY A 215 6.12 -23.77 -12.14
CA GLY A 215 7.41 -24.29 -11.70
C GLY A 215 8.53 -24.06 -12.71
N CYS A 216 8.33 -23.12 -13.63
CA CYS A 216 9.34 -22.55 -14.51
C CYS A 216 9.68 -21.14 -14.05
N ILE A 217 10.96 -20.79 -14.16
CA ILE A 217 11.44 -19.43 -14.01
C ILE A 217 12.10 -19.05 -15.33
N ALA A 218 11.68 -17.94 -15.93
CA ALA A 218 12.35 -17.38 -17.10
C ALA A 218 12.78 -15.96 -16.83
N TYR A 219 13.95 -15.58 -17.32
CA TYR A 219 14.51 -14.26 -17.09
C TYR A 219 15.32 -13.77 -18.28
N VAL A 220 15.37 -12.44 -18.43
CA VAL A 220 16.14 -11.71 -19.44
C VAL A 220 17.24 -10.95 -18.75
N VAL A 221 18.46 -10.97 -19.30
CA VAL A 221 19.62 -10.26 -18.76
C VAL A 221 19.99 -9.03 -19.60
N ASP A 222 20.91 -8.20 -19.09
CA ASP A 222 21.32 -6.92 -19.69
C ASP A 222 21.85 -6.98 -21.14
N ASN A 223 22.38 -8.11 -21.59
CA ASN A 223 22.79 -8.32 -22.98
C ASN A 223 21.63 -8.72 -23.91
N GLY A 224 20.40 -8.78 -23.40
CA GLY A 224 19.20 -9.12 -24.16
C GLY A 224 18.94 -10.62 -24.35
N LYS A 225 19.79 -11.51 -23.82
CA LYS A 225 19.55 -12.96 -23.88
C LYS A 225 18.53 -13.39 -22.83
N ALA A 226 17.73 -14.40 -23.17
CA ALA A 226 16.77 -15.05 -22.26
C ALA A 226 17.22 -16.46 -21.86
N TYR A 227 16.83 -16.82 -20.65
CA TYR A 227 17.09 -18.12 -20.04
C TYR A 227 15.81 -18.65 -19.38
N VAL A 228 15.64 -19.96 -19.38
CA VAL A 228 14.56 -20.66 -18.69
C VAL A 228 15.12 -21.81 -17.86
N CYS A 229 14.58 -22.01 -16.67
CA CYS A 229 14.89 -23.16 -15.81
C CYS A 229 13.61 -23.70 -15.15
N GLY A 230 13.68 -24.93 -14.62
CA GLY A 230 12.55 -25.64 -14.03
C GLY A 230 11.82 -26.57 -15.00
N ARG A 231 10.54 -26.88 -14.73
CA ARG A 231 9.78 -27.91 -15.47
C ARG A 231 9.11 -27.35 -16.73
N HIS A 232 9.86 -27.27 -17.83
CA HIS A 232 9.33 -26.76 -19.11
C HIS A 232 9.40 -27.80 -20.24
N THR A 233 8.61 -27.54 -21.29
CA THR A 233 8.65 -28.28 -22.58
C THR A 233 9.28 -27.44 -23.70
N MET A 234 9.85 -26.28 -23.34
CA MET A 234 10.45 -25.33 -24.28
C MET A 234 11.85 -25.78 -24.71
N GLN A 235 12.21 -25.50 -25.96
CA GLN A 235 13.53 -25.79 -26.50
C GLN A 235 14.57 -24.81 -25.93
N CYS A 236 15.48 -25.33 -25.11
CA CYS A 236 16.60 -24.56 -24.57
C CYS A 236 17.83 -25.46 -24.42
N HIS A 237 18.99 -24.84 -24.20
CA HIS A 237 20.21 -25.54 -23.88
C HIS A 237 20.07 -26.28 -22.53
N PRO A 238 20.35 -27.60 -22.46
CA PRO A 238 20.12 -28.40 -21.25
C PRO A 238 20.86 -27.87 -20.02
N GLU A 239 22.14 -27.50 -20.18
CA GLU A 239 22.98 -27.08 -19.06
C GLU A 239 22.82 -25.61 -18.67
N THR A 240 22.58 -24.72 -19.64
CA THR A 240 22.59 -23.27 -19.40
C THR A 240 21.20 -22.67 -19.31
N GLY A 241 20.17 -23.39 -19.78
CA GLY A 241 18.80 -22.89 -19.91
C GLY A 241 18.65 -21.84 -21.02
N HIS A 242 19.66 -21.62 -21.86
CA HIS A 242 19.61 -20.62 -22.92
C HIS A 242 18.57 -20.99 -23.99
N ILE A 243 17.68 -20.06 -24.33
CA ILE A 243 16.58 -20.32 -25.28
C ILE A 243 17.09 -20.23 -26.72
N TYR A 244 16.94 -21.31 -27.49
CA TYR A 244 17.39 -21.37 -28.89
C TYR A 244 16.55 -20.47 -29.81
N GLY A 245 17.14 -20.02 -30.92
CA GLY A 245 16.42 -19.24 -31.95
C GLY A 245 16.19 -17.76 -31.61
N LEU A 246 16.67 -17.28 -30.46
CA LEU A 246 16.63 -15.87 -30.06
C LEU A 246 18.03 -15.24 -29.91
N GLU A 247 19.06 -15.89 -30.44
CA GLU A 247 20.48 -15.50 -30.25
C GLU A 247 20.79 -14.09 -30.77
N ASN A 248 20.15 -13.71 -31.88
CA ASN A 248 20.32 -12.41 -32.53
C ASN A 248 19.24 -11.39 -32.15
N VAL A 249 18.43 -11.68 -31.13
CA VAL A 249 17.32 -10.82 -30.69
C VAL A 249 17.62 -10.27 -29.30
N HIS A 250 17.69 -8.94 -29.20
CA HIS A 250 17.85 -8.27 -27.91
C HIS A 250 16.50 -8.13 -27.21
N LEU A 251 16.24 -9.01 -26.24
CA LEU A 251 15.01 -9.00 -25.45
C LEU A 251 15.04 -7.92 -24.35
N ALA A 252 13.87 -7.40 -24.02
CA ALA A 252 13.63 -6.43 -22.97
C ALA A 252 12.81 -7.04 -21.82
N SER A 253 11.80 -7.83 -22.15
CA SER A 253 10.92 -8.48 -21.17
C SER A 253 10.45 -9.86 -21.62
N ILE A 254 9.99 -10.65 -20.66
CA ILE A 254 9.47 -12.01 -20.86
C ILE A 254 8.27 -12.25 -19.93
N ALA A 255 7.27 -12.98 -20.43
CA ALA A 255 6.11 -13.46 -19.71
C ALA A 255 5.93 -14.96 -19.98
N LEU A 256 5.40 -15.68 -18.98
CA LEU A 256 5.16 -17.12 -19.06
C LEU A 256 3.68 -17.43 -18.86
N GLY A 257 3.12 -18.24 -19.74
CA GLY A 257 1.93 -19.02 -19.44
C GLY A 257 2.31 -20.39 -18.90
N LYS A 258 1.32 -21.26 -18.69
CA LYS A 258 1.55 -22.60 -18.11
C LYS A 258 2.41 -23.50 -19.01
N THR A 259 2.38 -23.26 -20.32
CA THR A 259 3.04 -24.14 -21.32
C THR A 259 3.68 -23.40 -22.50
N HIS A 260 3.64 -22.06 -22.49
CA HIS A 260 4.16 -21.20 -23.54
C HIS A 260 4.84 -19.98 -22.92
N ALA A 261 5.67 -19.32 -23.71
CA ALA A 261 6.33 -18.09 -23.32
C ALA A 261 6.24 -17.05 -24.42
N VAL A 262 6.30 -15.80 -23.98
CA VAL A 262 6.20 -14.63 -24.84
C VAL A 262 7.23 -13.61 -24.39
N ALA A 263 7.94 -13.00 -25.32
CA ALA A 263 8.93 -11.99 -25.02
C ALA A 263 8.82 -10.79 -25.96
N ILE A 264 9.25 -9.63 -25.45
CA ILE A 264 9.29 -8.37 -26.19
C ILE A 264 10.75 -7.99 -26.42
N SER A 265 11.10 -7.66 -27.65
CA SER A 265 12.43 -7.13 -27.99
C SER A 265 12.57 -5.66 -27.59
N ARG A 266 13.80 -5.15 -27.50
CA ARG A 266 14.08 -3.71 -27.30
C ARG A 266 13.48 -2.82 -28.40
N HIS A 267 13.24 -3.38 -29.58
CA HIS A 267 12.60 -2.68 -30.69
C HIS A 267 11.06 -2.71 -30.62
N GLY A 268 10.48 -3.40 -29.64
CA GLY A 268 9.03 -3.54 -29.47
C GLY A 268 8.42 -4.68 -30.28
N HIS A 269 9.22 -5.65 -30.75
CA HIS A 269 8.70 -6.80 -31.50
C HIS A 269 8.31 -7.94 -30.54
N LEU A 270 7.24 -8.65 -30.89
CA LEU A 270 6.73 -9.78 -30.10
C LEU A 270 7.29 -11.12 -30.59
N TYR A 271 7.72 -11.98 -29.67
CA TYR A 271 8.18 -13.34 -29.95
C TYR A 271 7.40 -14.34 -29.09
N THR A 272 6.96 -15.46 -29.67
CA THR A 272 6.16 -16.49 -28.97
C THR A 272 6.69 -17.89 -29.23
N TRP A 273 6.62 -18.78 -28.23
CA TRP A 273 7.02 -20.20 -28.37
C TRP A 273 6.47 -21.09 -27.26
N GLY A 274 6.63 -22.40 -27.44
CA GLY A 274 6.14 -23.45 -26.53
C GLY A 274 4.95 -24.20 -27.12
N LEU A 275 4.19 -24.90 -26.27
CA LEU A 275 3.01 -25.64 -26.74
C LEU A 275 2.02 -24.69 -27.39
N ASN A 276 1.38 -25.13 -28.48
CA ASN A 276 0.45 -24.31 -29.24
C ASN A 276 -0.88 -25.03 -29.55
N ASN A 277 -1.22 -26.08 -28.81
CA ASN A 277 -2.45 -26.88 -29.03
C ASN A 277 -3.76 -26.07 -28.90
N LEU A 278 -3.69 -24.90 -28.24
CA LEU A 278 -4.78 -23.96 -28.04
C LEU A 278 -4.50 -22.62 -28.74
N ASN A 279 -3.57 -22.57 -29.70
CA ASN A 279 -3.11 -21.35 -30.39
C ASN A 279 -2.52 -20.28 -29.45
N GLN A 280 -2.00 -20.67 -28.28
CA GLN A 280 -1.47 -19.74 -27.27
C GLN A 280 -0.21 -18.99 -27.71
N CYS A 281 0.47 -19.45 -28.76
CA CYS A 281 1.55 -18.72 -29.41
C CYS A 281 1.06 -17.76 -30.51
N GLY A 282 -0.23 -17.75 -30.85
CA GLY A 282 -0.80 -16.80 -31.82
C GLY A 282 -0.36 -17.01 -33.27
N ARG A 283 0.22 -18.17 -33.61
CA ARG A 283 0.70 -18.48 -34.96
C ARG A 283 0.51 -19.96 -35.27
N ILE A 284 0.46 -20.28 -36.55
CA ILE A 284 0.33 -21.64 -37.08
C ILE A 284 1.67 -22.01 -37.71
N GLU A 285 2.04 -23.29 -37.67
CA GLU A 285 3.22 -23.81 -38.36
C GLU A 285 3.01 -23.69 -39.88
N SER A 286 4.01 -23.19 -40.60
CA SER A 286 3.99 -23.19 -42.06
C SER A 286 4.09 -24.65 -42.52
N ALA A 287 3.04 -25.17 -43.14
CA ALA A 287 2.97 -26.54 -43.69
C ALA A 287 3.84 -26.72 -44.94
N SER A 288 5.13 -26.37 -44.86
CA SER A 288 6.08 -26.43 -45.99
C SER A 288 7.24 -27.41 -45.74
N SER A 289 7.11 -28.36 -44.82
CA SER A 289 8.14 -29.38 -44.56
C SER A 289 7.66 -30.83 -44.62
N TYR A 290 6.39 -31.09 -45.00
CA TYR A 290 5.82 -32.45 -45.01
C TYR A 290 5.07 -32.84 -46.29
N MET A 291 5.35 -32.22 -47.43
CA MET A 291 4.78 -32.65 -48.72
C MET A 291 5.90 -32.69 -49.76
N HIS A 292 6.61 -33.82 -49.81
CA HIS A 292 7.26 -34.24 -51.03
C HIS A 292 6.38 -35.26 -51.72
N GLN A 293 6.05 -34.94 -52.97
CA GLN A 293 5.62 -35.83 -54.05
C GLN A 293 4.30 -36.57 -53.84
N GLU A 294 3.23 -36.04 -54.44
CA GLU A 294 2.52 -36.81 -55.47
C GLU A 294 1.83 -35.86 -56.47
N ALA A 295 1.88 -36.28 -57.72
CA ALA A 295 1.68 -35.45 -58.89
C ALA A 295 0.21 -35.09 -59.13
N THR A 296 0.02 -33.88 -59.65
CA THR A 296 -1.21 -33.37 -60.22
C THR A 296 -1.57 -34.11 -61.50
N THR A 297 -2.76 -34.71 -61.54
CA THR A 297 -3.52 -34.91 -62.78
C THR A 297 -4.87 -34.24 -62.63
N GLU A 298 -5.08 -33.23 -63.46
CA GLU A 298 -6.32 -32.50 -63.68
C GLU A 298 -7.40 -33.41 -64.27
N THR A 299 -8.66 -33.20 -63.89
CA THR A 299 -9.79 -33.14 -64.83
C THR A 299 -10.98 -32.43 -64.18
N ASP A 300 -11.46 -31.42 -64.88
CA ASP A 300 -12.67 -30.64 -64.65
C ASP A 300 -13.94 -31.49 -64.65
N ASN A 301 -14.97 -31.03 -63.91
CA ASN A 301 -16.31 -30.88 -64.47
C ASN A 301 -17.23 -30.01 -63.58
N GLU A 302 -17.86 -29.04 -64.25
CA GLU A 302 -18.90 -28.14 -63.76
C GLU A 302 -20.24 -28.87 -63.50
N VAL A 303 -21.12 -28.24 -62.71
CA VAL A 303 -22.55 -27.92 -63.02
C VAL A 303 -23.47 -27.89 -61.76
N SER A 304 -23.89 -26.66 -61.42
CA SER A 304 -25.17 -26.11 -60.93
C SER A 304 -26.12 -26.78 -59.89
N LYS A 305 -26.46 -25.94 -58.88
CA LYS A 305 -27.78 -25.55 -58.32
C LYS A 305 -28.77 -26.59 -57.71
N THR A 306 -29.00 -26.34 -56.41
CA THR A 306 -30.27 -26.34 -55.63
C THR A 306 -31.06 -27.64 -55.42
N ALA A 307 -31.09 -28.11 -54.17
CA ALA A 307 -32.31 -28.44 -53.43
C ALA A 307 -31.99 -28.52 -51.92
N ILE A 308 -32.85 -27.91 -51.10
CA ILE A 308 -32.82 -28.00 -49.64
C ILE A 308 -33.46 -29.33 -49.26
N THR A 309 -32.71 -30.18 -48.57
CA THR A 309 -33.26 -31.22 -47.68
C THR A 309 -32.40 -31.26 -46.42
N GLU A 310 -33.09 -31.31 -45.28
CA GLU A 310 -32.56 -31.38 -43.93
C GLU A 310 -31.61 -32.58 -43.78
N GLU A 311 -30.31 -32.33 -43.75
CA GLU A 311 -29.31 -33.30 -43.32
C GLU A 311 -28.73 -32.91 -41.97
N VAL A 312 -28.78 -33.89 -41.07
CA VAL A 312 -28.30 -33.93 -39.69
C VAL A 312 -26.90 -33.33 -39.57
N GLU A 313 -26.68 -32.45 -38.58
CA GLU A 313 -25.40 -31.82 -38.22
C GLU A 313 -24.32 -32.86 -37.83
N GLN A 314 -23.76 -33.55 -38.81
CA GLN A 314 -22.66 -34.51 -38.67
C GLN A 314 -21.34 -33.81 -39.00
N GLY A 315 -20.94 -32.87 -38.12
CA GLY A 315 -19.69 -32.12 -38.32
C GLY A 315 -19.21 -31.25 -37.15
N SER A 316 -19.73 -31.42 -35.92
CA SER A 316 -19.48 -30.50 -34.80
C SER A 316 -18.61 -31.05 -33.66
N TYR A 317 -18.09 -32.28 -33.77
CA TYR A 317 -17.27 -32.91 -32.74
C TYR A 317 -15.81 -33.09 -33.14
N CYS A 318 -14.91 -33.04 -32.15
CA CYS A 318 -13.49 -33.26 -32.38
C CYS A 318 -13.17 -34.69 -32.79
N LEU A 319 -12.07 -34.86 -33.51
CA LEU A 319 -11.50 -36.17 -33.78
C LEU A 319 -11.05 -36.85 -32.45
N PRO A 320 -10.99 -38.19 -32.38
CA PRO A 320 -10.61 -38.91 -31.16
C PRO A 320 -9.28 -38.46 -30.54
N SER A 321 -8.30 -38.13 -31.38
CA SER A 321 -6.97 -37.63 -30.99
C SER A 321 -6.94 -36.17 -30.53
N GLU A 322 -8.00 -35.41 -30.80
CA GLU A 322 -8.10 -34.00 -30.49
C GLU A 322 -8.83 -33.73 -29.17
N HIS A 323 -9.57 -34.72 -28.65
CA HIS A 323 -10.30 -34.54 -27.40
C HIS A 323 -9.38 -34.12 -26.24
N LEU A 324 -9.84 -33.13 -25.47
CA LEU A 324 -9.11 -32.61 -24.32
C LEU A 324 -10.02 -32.62 -23.09
N TRP A 325 -9.83 -33.60 -22.21
CA TRP A 325 -10.49 -33.65 -20.92
C TRP A 325 -9.55 -33.16 -19.82
N VAL A 326 -10.08 -32.38 -18.87
CA VAL A 326 -9.32 -31.87 -17.73
C VAL A 326 -10.04 -32.28 -16.46
N LYS A 327 -9.30 -32.62 -15.40
CA LYS A 327 -9.88 -32.83 -14.07
C LYS A 327 -9.95 -31.48 -13.37
N ASP A 328 -11.13 -30.91 -13.37
CA ASP A 328 -11.43 -29.60 -12.79
C ASP A 328 -12.83 -29.69 -12.17
N PHE A 329 -13.88 -29.55 -12.99
CA PHE A 329 -15.27 -29.77 -12.59
C PHE A 329 -16.01 -30.68 -13.59
N ALA A 330 -16.97 -31.45 -13.09
CA ALA A 330 -17.81 -32.26 -13.95
C ALA A 330 -18.75 -31.40 -14.82
N SER A 331 -19.08 -31.84 -16.03
CA SER A 331 -20.02 -31.16 -16.94
C SER A 331 -20.92 -32.15 -17.67
N ILE A 332 -22.03 -31.65 -18.21
CA ILE A 332 -23.07 -32.42 -18.87
C ILE A 332 -22.73 -32.53 -20.35
N CYS A 333 -22.58 -33.76 -20.84
CA CYS A 333 -22.20 -34.05 -22.22
C CYS A 333 -23.21 -33.48 -23.23
N LEU A 334 -22.71 -32.80 -24.27
CA LEU A 334 -23.53 -32.28 -25.37
C LEU A 334 -24.26 -33.38 -26.15
N LYS A 335 -23.67 -34.59 -26.24
CA LYS A 335 -24.29 -35.74 -26.92
C LYS A 335 -25.26 -36.47 -26.00
N CYS A 336 -24.76 -37.13 -24.96
CA CYS A 336 -25.58 -38.02 -24.14
C CYS A 336 -26.34 -37.34 -22.98
N GLY A 337 -26.08 -36.06 -22.69
CA GLY A 337 -26.73 -35.36 -21.57
C GLY A 337 -26.39 -35.91 -20.18
N LYS A 338 -25.38 -36.78 -20.08
CA LYS A 338 -24.91 -37.36 -18.82
C LYS A 338 -23.75 -36.56 -18.24
N CYS A 339 -23.60 -36.64 -16.91
CA CYS A 339 -22.46 -36.08 -16.21
C CYS A 339 -21.16 -36.77 -16.67
N SER A 340 -20.15 -35.99 -17.02
CA SER A 340 -18.84 -36.47 -17.47
C SER A 340 -18.07 -37.25 -16.42
N ALA A 341 -18.34 -37.01 -15.14
CA ALA A 341 -17.67 -37.69 -14.02
C ALA A 341 -18.51 -38.82 -13.39
N ARG A 342 -19.83 -38.66 -13.31
CA ARG A 342 -20.73 -39.57 -12.56
C ARG A 342 -21.75 -40.32 -13.44
N GLY A 343 -21.77 -40.08 -14.75
CA GLY A 343 -22.72 -40.74 -15.66
C GLY A 343 -24.16 -40.31 -15.42
N SER A 344 -25.06 -41.25 -15.07
CA SER A 344 -26.49 -40.97 -14.87
C SER A 344 -26.75 -40.25 -13.55
N ARG A 345 -27.15 -38.98 -13.61
CA ARG A 345 -27.80 -38.25 -12.50
C ARG A 345 -29.18 -37.75 -12.93
N THR A 346 -30.05 -37.60 -11.93
CA THR A 346 -31.45 -37.17 -11.98
C THR A 346 -31.60 -35.65 -11.80
N GLY A 347 -30.82 -34.85 -12.52
CA GLY A 347 -30.89 -33.38 -12.48
C GLY A 347 -31.34 -32.78 -13.80
N ARG A 348 -32.12 -31.68 -13.77
CA ARG A 348 -32.59 -30.92 -14.94
C ARG A 348 -31.51 -30.00 -15.54
N ASP A 349 -30.24 -30.39 -15.47
CA ASP A 349 -29.13 -29.55 -15.94
C ASP A 349 -29.03 -29.62 -17.47
N ALA A 350 -28.97 -28.47 -18.14
CA ALA A 350 -28.95 -28.41 -19.61
C ALA A 350 -27.65 -29.01 -20.18
N LYS A 351 -27.72 -29.60 -21.38
CA LYS A 351 -26.53 -30.15 -22.06
C LYS A 351 -25.46 -29.05 -22.24
N GLY A 352 -24.19 -29.39 -22.01
CA GLY A 352 -23.07 -28.44 -22.10
C GLY A 352 -22.86 -27.57 -20.86
N THR A 353 -23.69 -27.72 -19.82
CA THR A 353 -23.52 -27.01 -18.54
C THR A 353 -22.65 -27.81 -17.56
N PRO A 354 -22.04 -27.19 -16.55
CA PRO A 354 -21.37 -27.91 -15.47
C PRO A 354 -22.38 -28.75 -14.70
N CYS A 355 -21.98 -29.94 -14.29
CA CYS A 355 -22.78 -30.75 -13.39
C CYS A 355 -22.61 -30.24 -11.97
N THR A 356 -23.71 -30.14 -11.25
CA THR A 356 -23.75 -29.77 -9.81
C THR A 356 -23.04 -30.75 -8.88
N CYS A 357 -22.38 -31.80 -9.39
CA CYS A 357 -21.71 -32.79 -8.57
C CYS A 357 -20.29 -32.39 -8.12
N GLY A 358 -19.80 -31.20 -8.52
CA GLY A 358 -18.51 -30.67 -8.10
C GLY A 358 -17.33 -31.27 -8.89
N GLU A 359 -16.25 -31.58 -8.18
CA GLU A 359 -15.00 -32.08 -8.75
C GLU A 359 -15.19 -33.32 -9.63
N GLY A 360 -14.54 -33.30 -10.80
CA GLY A 360 -14.61 -34.39 -11.76
C GLY A 360 -13.86 -34.10 -13.06
N GLU A 361 -13.81 -35.10 -13.94
CA GLU A 361 -13.31 -34.91 -15.31
C GLU A 361 -14.35 -34.11 -16.11
N THR A 362 -13.94 -33.06 -16.81
CA THR A 362 -14.81 -32.25 -17.67
C THR A 362 -15.27 -33.06 -18.88
N CYS A 363 -16.30 -32.60 -19.60
CA CYS A 363 -16.45 -32.98 -21.00
C CYS A 363 -15.25 -32.43 -21.80
N CYS A 364 -15.03 -32.97 -23.00
CA CYS A 364 -13.98 -32.54 -23.90
C CYS A 364 -14.11 -31.02 -24.09
N LEU A 365 -13.08 -30.28 -23.67
CA LEU A 365 -13.07 -28.82 -23.71
C LEU A 365 -13.15 -28.24 -25.13
N ARG A 366 -12.93 -29.08 -26.15
CA ARG A 366 -13.03 -28.68 -27.55
C ARG A 366 -14.42 -28.89 -28.17
N CYS A 367 -15.16 -29.91 -27.75
CA CYS A 367 -16.44 -30.28 -28.40
C CYS A 367 -17.57 -30.69 -27.44
N GLY A 368 -17.37 -30.56 -26.13
CA GLY A 368 -18.38 -30.82 -25.10
C GLY A 368 -18.85 -32.26 -24.96
N LEU A 369 -18.12 -33.25 -25.52
CA LEU A 369 -18.41 -34.67 -25.33
C LEU A 369 -17.80 -35.21 -24.03
N CYS A 370 -18.57 -35.93 -23.21
CA CYS A 370 -17.96 -36.73 -22.15
C CYS A 370 -17.03 -37.78 -22.75
N ARG A 371 -16.09 -38.26 -21.94
CA ARG A 371 -15.07 -39.22 -22.38
C ARG A 371 -15.68 -40.45 -23.06
N ALA A 372 -16.69 -41.05 -22.44
CA ALA A 372 -17.43 -42.17 -23.03
C ALA A 372 -18.04 -41.85 -24.40
N CYS A 373 -18.51 -40.61 -24.63
CA CYS A 373 -19.07 -40.20 -25.92
C CYS A 373 -18.01 -39.86 -26.98
N GLY A 374 -16.87 -39.31 -26.57
CA GLY A 374 -15.75 -39.03 -27.48
C GLY A 374 -14.97 -40.28 -27.86
N GLU A 375 -14.88 -41.25 -26.95
CA GLU A 375 -14.29 -42.57 -27.20
C GLU A 375 -15.22 -43.47 -28.03
N PHE A 376 -16.55 -43.33 -27.94
CA PHE A 376 -17.49 -44.09 -28.81
C PHE A 376 -17.52 -43.64 -30.28
N VAL A 377 -16.95 -42.47 -30.62
CA VAL A 377 -16.76 -42.06 -32.03
C VAL A 377 -15.72 -42.93 -32.73
N VAL A 378 -14.94 -43.71 -31.96
CA VAL A 378 -13.86 -44.57 -32.46
C VAL A 378 -14.39 -45.84 -33.15
N ASP A 379 -15.59 -46.34 -32.81
CA ASP A 379 -16.06 -47.64 -33.33
C ASP A 379 -16.64 -47.59 -34.76
N THR A 380 -16.73 -46.42 -35.40
CA THR A 380 -17.26 -46.29 -36.78
C THR A 380 -16.27 -45.74 -37.80
N PHE A 381 -15.06 -45.33 -37.39
CA PHE A 381 -14.02 -44.84 -38.29
C PHE A 381 -12.64 -45.37 -37.90
N ASP A 382 -12.28 -46.46 -38.58
CA ASP A 382 -10.94 -47.00 -38.89
C ASP A 382 -9.95 -47.38 -37.77
N GLN A 383 -9.47 -48.62 -37.91
CA GLN A 383 -8.48 -49.32 -37.07
C GLN A 383 -7.00 -48.97 -37.36
N ASP A 384 -6.68 -47.96 -38.18
CA ASP A 384 -5.32 -47.80 -38.73
C ASP A 384 -4.48 -46.58 -38.28
N ILE A 385 -4.82 -45.87 -37.20
CA ILE A 385 -4.00 -44.74 -36.72
C ILE A 385 -3.55 -44.93 -35.26
N ARG A 386 -2.53 -45.78 -35.05
CA ARG A 386 -1.66 -45.72 -33.85
C ARG A 386 -0.54 -44.69 -33.99
N ALA A 387 -0.90 -43.44 -34.31
CA ALA A 387 0.00 -42.31 -34.17
C ALA A 387 -0.77 -41.15 -33.52
N THR A 388 -0.50 -40.88 -32.24
CA THR A 388 -0.92 -39.63 -31.62
C THR A 388 -0.23 -38.49 -32.40
N PRO A 389 -0.94 -37.51 -32.98
CA PRO A 389 -0.28 -36.41 -33.65
C PRO A 389 0.64 -35.70 -32.64
N PRO A 390 1.87 -35.32 -33.05
CA PRO A 390 2.81 -34.66 -32.16
C PRO A 390 2.19 -33.36 -31.62
N ARG A 391 2.37 -33.09 -30.34
CA ARG A 391 2.01 -31.80 -29.73
C ARG A 391 2.71 -30.72 -30.55
N ALA A 392 1.96 -29.76 -31.10
CA ALA A 392 2.51 -28.67 -31.88
C ALA A 392 3.23 -27.69 -30.93
N ALA A 393 4.47 -28.01 -30.57
CA ALA A 393 5.37 -27.12 -29.86
C ALA A 393 6.08 -26.25 -30.89
N LEU A 394 5.86 -24.94 -30.84
CA LEU A 394 6.46 -24.03 -31.81
C LEU A 394 7.79 -23.46 -31.30
N PRO A 395 8.84 -23.38 -32.15
CA PRO A 395 10.12 -22.80 -31.79
C PRO A 395 10.05 -21.26 -31.73
N PRO A 396 10.88 -20.56 -30.95
CA PRO A 396 10.91 -19.09 -30.89
C PRO A 396 10.87 -18.41 -32.25
N SER A 397 9.85 -17.59 -32.46
CA SER A 397 9.69 -16.82 -33.69
C SER A 397 8.86 -15.56 -33.47
N ARG A 398 9.05 -14.58 -34.34
CA ARG A 398 8.38 -13.29 -34.31
C ARG A 398 6.91 -13.46 -34.66
N LEU A 399 6.04 -12.84 -33.87
CA LEU A 399 4.60 -12.77 -34.12
C LEU A 399 4.23 -11.39 -34.64
N ILE A 400 3.56 -11.35 -35.79
CA ILE A 400 2.99 -10.14 -36.38
C ILE A 400 1.53 -10.05 -35.93
N LEU A 401 1.17 -8.97 -35.24
CA LEU A 401 -0.17 -8.78 -34.68
C LEU A 401 -1.24 -8.55 -35.75
N GLN A 402 -0.88 -7.84 -36.81
CA GLN A 402 -1.77 -7.54 -37.93
C GLN A 402 -0.92 -7.44 -39.20
N ARG A 403 -1.28 -8.18 -40.24
CA ARG A 403 -0.47 -8.32 -41.47
C ARG A 403 -0.58 -7.12 -42.40
N ASP A 404 -1.73 -6.45 -42.40
CA ASP A 404 -2.07 -5.40 -43.38
C ASP A 404 -1.96 -3.98 -42.81
N SER A 405 -1.26 -3.80 -41.70
CA SER A 405 -1.07 -2.50 -41.03
C SER A 405 0.42 -2.20 -40.80
N PRO A 406 0.81 -0.93 -40.63
CA PRO A 406 2.17 -0.59 -40.25
C PRO A 406 2.55 -1.33 -38.97
N GLU A 407 3.83 -1.66 -38.84
CA GLU A 407 4.31 -2.51 -37.77
C GLU A 407 3.92 -1.98 -36.38
N ILE A 408 3.08 -2.76 -35.69
CA ILE A 408 2.59 -2.43 -34.35
C ILE A 408 3.64 -2.83 -33.32
N LYS A 409 4.23 -1.83 -32.66
CA LYS A 409 5.13 -2.05 -31.52
C LYS A 409 4.34 -2.46 -30.29
N VAL A 410 4.90 -3.39 -29.52
CA VAL A 410 4.32 -3.89 -28.27
C VAL A 410 4.93 -3.18 -27.08
N SER A 411 4.08 -2.72 -26.16
CA SER A 411 4.51 -2.08 -24.90
C SER A 411 4.61 -3.08 -23.75
N SER A 412 3.65 -4.01 -23.63
CA SER A 412 3.63 -5.00 -22.55
C SER A 412 2.84 -6.25 -22.95
N VAL A 413 3.12 -7.35 -22.24
CA VAL A 413 2.47 -8.64 -22.44
C VAL A 413 2.25 -9.31 -21.09
N CYS A 414 1.13 -10.01 -20.95
CA CYS A 414 0.88 -10.93 -19.85
C CYS A 414 0.26 -12.23 -20.38
N CYS A 415 0.36 -13.30 -19.61
CA CYS A 415 -0.13 -14.61 -19.98
C CYS A 415 -1.00 -15.15 -18.84
N GLY A 416 -2.16 -15.71 -19.19
CA GLY A 416 -2.86 -16.63 -18.29
C GLY A 416 -2.36 -18.06 -18.47
N ASN A 417 -3.18 -19.04 -18.11
CA ASN A 417 -2.78 -20.45 -18.26
C ASN A 417 -2.46 -20.82 -19.71
N TYR A 418 -3.39 -20.49 -20.62
CA TYR A 418 -3.33 -20.90 -22.02
C TYR A 418 -3.73 -19.78 -22.99
N HIS A 419 -3.69 -18.52 -22.54
CA HIS A 419 -3.97 -17.36 -23.39
C HIS A 419 -2.94 -16.26 -23.12
N THR A 420 -2.77 -15.39 -24.10
CA THR A 420 -1.84 -14.27 -24.08
C THR A 420 -2.60 -12.99 -24.34
N VAL A 421 -2.27 -11.95 -23.58
CA VAL A 421 -2.81 -10.59 -23.73
C VAL A 421 -1.65 -9.66 -24.03
N VAL A 422 -1.78 -8.87 -25.09
CA VAL A 422 -0.76 -7.97 -25.59
C VAL A 422 -1.31 -6.56 -25.59
N LEU A 423 -0.57 -5.62 -24.99
CA LEU A 423 -0.82 -4.20 -25.09
C LEU A 423 0.13 -3.61 -26.13
N ALA A 424 -0.45 -3.07 -27.19
CA ALA A 424 0.28 -2.35 -28.22
C ALA A 424 0.58 -0.91 -27.79
N ALA A 425 1.63 -0.32 -28.36
CA ALA A 425 2.08 1.05 -28.08
C ALA A 425 1.01 2.11 -28.44
N ASP A 426 0.12 1.78 -29.38
CA ASP A 426 -1.04 2.58 -29.78
C ASP A 426 -2.27 2.41 -28.86
N ARG A 427 -2.08 1.77 -27.69
CA ARG A 427 -3.10 1.51 -26.66
C ARG A 427 -4.16 0.48 -27.06
N GLN A 428 -3.98 -0.24 -28.16
CA GLN A 428 -4.85 -1.36 -28.54
C GLN A 428 -4.47 -2.64 -27.79
N VAL A 429 -5.47 -3.51 -27.59
CA VAL A 429 -5.29 -4.79 -26.91
C VAL A 429 -5.51 -5.92 -27.91
N PHE A 430 -4.57 -6.85 -27.97
CA PHE A 430 -4.66 -8.07 -28.76
C PHE A 430 -4.63 -9.29 -27.85
N THR A 431 -5.46 -10.28 -28.14
CA THR A 431 -5.54 -11.55 -27.40
C THR A 431 -5.43 -12.74 -28.34
N PHE A 432 -4.80 -13.82 -27.88
CA PHE A 432 -4.76 -15.09 -28.60
C PHE A 432 -4.55 -16.26 -27.65
N GLY A 433 -4.94 -17.45 -28.10
CA GLY A 433 -4.86 -18.68 -27.33
C GLY A 433 -6.21 -19.30 -27.06
N SER A 434 -6.33 -19.95 -25.90
CA SER A 434 -7.57 -20.55 -25.45
C SER A 434 -8.66 -19.49 -25.31
N ASN A 435 -9.86 -19.83 -25.78
CA ASN A 435 -11.04 -18.99 -25.68
C ASN A 435 -12.23 -19.71 -25.03
N CYS A 436 -11.98 -20.87 -24.40
CA CYS A 436 -13.04 -21.70 -23.86
C CYS A 436 -13.90 -20.94 -22.83
N HIS A 437 -13.31 -20.04 -22.04
CA HIS A 437 -14.01 -19.24 -21.04
C HIS A 437 -14.32 -17.82 -21.52
N GLY A 438 -14.16 -17.51 -22.82
CA GLY A 438 -14.30 -16.15 -23.35
C GLY A 438 -13.14 -15.23 -22.98
N GLN A 439 -12.01 -15.77 -22.50
CA GLN A 439 -10.86 -15.00 -22.01
C GLN A 439 -10.16 -14.16 -23.09
N LEU A 440 -10.51 -14.34 -24.37
CA LEU A 440 -10.02 -13.49 -25.46
C LEU A 440 -10.88 -12.24 -25.68
N GLY A 441 -12.12 -12.20 -25.16
CA GLY A 441 -12.99 -11.02 -25.28
C GLY A 441 -13.54 -10.76 -26.69
N VAL A 442 -13.66 -11.80 -27.51
CA VAL A 442 -13.99 -11.71 -28.95
C VAL A 442 -15.50 -11.84 -29.28
N GLY A 443 -16.40 -11.80 -28.30
CA GLY A 443 -17.85 -11.98 -28.58
C GLY A 443 -18.38 -13.40 -28.36
N HIS A 444 -17.50 -14.40 -28.38
CA HIS A 444 -17.86 -15.83 -28.37
C HIS A 444 -16.75 -16.68 -27.74
N ILE A 445 -16.98 -17.99 -27.59
CA ILE A 445 -16.03 -18.97 -27.04
C ILE A 445 -15.39 -19.92 -28.07
N ARG A 446 -15.66 -19.71 -29.36
CA ARG A 446 -15.07 -20.52 -30.43
C ARG A 446 -13.55 -20.37 -30.48
N LYS A 447 -12.87 -21.40 -30.99
CA LYS A 447 -11.41 -21.41 -31.19
C LYS A 447 -11.01 -20.28 -32.13
N CYS A 448 -10.07 -19.46 -31.69
CA CYS A 448 -9.51 -18.36 -32.46
C CYS A 448 -8.11 -18.72 -32.95
N VAL A 449 -7.75 -18.28 -34.15
CA VAL A 449 -6.44 -18.56 -34.76
C VAL A 449 -5.72 -17.25 -35.02
N GLY A 450 -4.57 -17.05 -34.38
CA GLY A 450 -3.81 -15.81 -34.50
C GLY A 450 -4.23 -14.72 -33.51
N PRO A 451 -3.56 -13.55 -33.55
CA PRO A 451 -3.86 -12.41 -32.70
C PRO A 451 -5.19 -11.77 -33.08
N HIS A 452 -6.06 -11.54 -32.09
CA HIS A 452 -7.35 -10.89 -32.28
C HIS A 452 -7.35 -9.56 -31.54
N LYS A 453 -7.74 -8.49 -32.22
CA LYS A 453 -7.99 -7.21 -31.57
C LYS A 453 -9.25 -7.31 -30.72
N VAL A 454 -9.15 -6.93 -29.44
CA VAL A 454 -10.30 -6.95 -28.52
C VAL A 454 -11.19 -5.75 -28.80
N ASN A 455 -12.49 -6.00 -28.99
CA ASN A 455 -13.49 -4.96 -29.13
C ASN A 455 -13.89 -4.46 -27.74
N LEU A 456 -13.30 -3.34 -27.32
CA LEU A 456 -13.54 -2.73 -26.02
C LEU A 456 -14.81 -1.86 -26.05
N PRO A 457 -15.54 -1.75 -24.92
CA PRO A 457 -16.71 -0.88 -24.82
C PRO A 457 -16.27 0.59 -24.89
N GLY A 458 -16.76 1.32 -25.90
CA GLY A 458 -16.45 2.74 -26.11
C GLY A 458 -15.03 3.01 -26.63
N LYS A 459 -14.68 4.30 -26.76
CA LYS A 459 -13.32 4.73 -27.15
C LYS A 459 -12.46 4.90 -25.90
N VAL A 460 -11.77 3.84 -25.51
CA VAL A 460 -10.90 3.81 -24.33
C VAL A 460 -9.42 3.67 -24.69
N GLN A 461 -8.54 4.18 -23.84
CA GLN A 461 -7.09 4.00 -23.95
C GLN A 461 -6.61 3.09 -22.83
N VAL A 462 -6.14 1.88 -23.16
CA VAL A 462 -5.66 0.92 -22.16
C VAL A 462 -4.20 1.22 -21.80
N VAL A 463 -3.88 1.26 -20.51
CA VAL A 463 -2.54 1.57 -19.98
C VAL A 463 -1.91 0.43 -19.20
N GLN A 464 -2.70 -0.55 -18.76
CA GLN A 464 -2.21 -1.73 -18.05
C GLN A 464 -3.08 -2.95 -18.37
N ILE A 465 -2.44 -4.11 -18.38
CA ILE A 465 -3.06 -5.41 -18.64
C ILE A 465 -2.66 -6.39 -17.54
N ALA A 466 -3.56 -7.29 -17.17
CA ALA A 466 -3.31 -8.42 -16.29
C ALA A 466 -4.15 -9.61 -16.75
N ALA A 467 -3.65 -10.83 -16.52
CA ALA A 467 -4.31 -12.07 -16.90
C ALA A 467 -4.26 -13.05 -15.74
N GLY A 468 -5.42 -13.55 -15.33
CA GLY A 468 -5.52 -14.67 -14.39
C GLY A 468 -5.46 -16.01 -15.12
N SER A 469 -5.91 -17.08 -14.47
CA SER A 469 -6.02 -18.43 -15.04
C SER A 469 -6.77 -18.41 -16.37
N ASN A 470 -8.00 -17.88 -16.34
CA ASN A 470 -8.97 -17.93 -17.44
C ASN A 470 -9.75 -16.62 -17.61
N HIS A 471 -9.23 -15.48 -17.14
CA HIS A 471 -9.86 -14.18 -17.28
C HIS A 471 -8.81 -13.09 -17.54
N THR A 472 -9.25 -11.96 -18.11
CA THR A 472 -8.42 -10.81 -18.45
C THR A 472 -8.94 -9.56 -17.75
N VAL A 473 -8.01 -8.74 -17.26
CA VAL A 473 -8.27 -7.45 -16.59
C VAL A 473 -7.48 -6.36 -17.30
N LEU A 474 -8.14 -5.26 -17.63
CA LEU A 474 -7.55 -4.11 -18.30
C LEU A 474 -7.82 -2.85 -17.47
N ARG A 475 -6.83 -1.95 -17.41
CA ARG A 475 -6.98 -0.62 -16.81
C ARG A 475 -6.80 0.44 -17.87
N THR A 476 -7.71 1.39 -17.91
CA THR A 476 -7.68 2.50 -18.85
C THR A 476 -6.97 3.72 -18.26
N ALA A 477 -6.59 4.68 -19.13
CA ALA A 477 -5.87 5.89 -18.72
C ALA A 477 -6.66 6.76 -17.75
N ASP A 478 -7.99 6.76 -17.84
CA ASP A 478 -8.91 7.45 -16.94
C ASP A 478 -9.25 6.66 -15.67
N GLY A 479 -8.59 5.51 -15.45
CA GLY A 479 -8.75 4.71 -14.24
C GLY A 479 -9.99 3.83 -14.21
N SER A 480 -10.72 3.66 -15.31
CA SER A 480 -11.69 2.58 -15.43
C SER A 480 -11.01 1.21 -15.51
N VAL A 481 -11.75 0.18 -15.08
CA VAL A 481 -11.32 -1.21 -15.16
C VAL A 481 -12.28 -1.97 -16.05
N ILE A 482 -11.76 -2.77 -16.97
CA ILE A 482 -12.53 -3.63 -17.88
C ILE A 482 -12.12 -5.07 -17.63
N THR A 483 -13.09 -5.96 -17.45
CA THR A 483 -12.86 -7.38 -17.16
C THR A 483 -13.67 -8.28 -18.10
N PHE A 484 -13.12 -9.43 -18.48
CA PHE A 484 -13.81 -10.45 -19.28
C PHE A 484 -13.18 -11.84 -19.13
N GLY A 485 -13.91 -12.87 -19.58
CA GLY A 485 -13.52 -14.28 -19.44
C GLY A 485 -14.35 -15.03 -18.39
N ALA A 486 -13.71 -15.92 -17.64
CA ALA A 486 -14.34 -16.68 -16.57
C ALA A 486 -14.85 -15.75 -15.45
N HIS A 487 -16.06 -16.01 -14.93
CA HIS A 487 -16.71 -15.12 -13.94
C HIS A 487 -17.33 -15.82 -12.73
N ARG A 488 -17.42 -17.16 -12.73
CA ARG A 488 -18.16 -17.93 -11.71
C ARG A 488 -17.63 -17.78 -10.29
N GLN A 489 -16.36 -17.42 -10.15
CA GLN A 489 -15.73 -17.22 -8.86
C GLN A 489 -15.76 -15.74 -8.43
N GLY A 490 -16.45 -14.87 -9.15
CA GLY A 490 -16.46 -13.43 -8.88
C GLY A 490 -15.18 -12.71 -9.32
N GLN A 491 -14.30 -13.37 -10.07
CA GLN A 491 -12.98 -12.85 -10.47
C GLN A 491 -13.03 -11.64 -11.41
N LEU A 492 -14.22 -11.25 -11.91
CA LEU A 492 -14.38 -10.09 -12.78
C LEU A 492 -14.68 -8.78 -12.04
N ALA A 493 -14.78 -8.81 -10.70
CA ALA A 493 -15.02 -7.62 -9.88
C ALA A 493 -16.36 -6.90 -10.14
N ARG A 494 -17.30 -7.52 -10.87
CA ARG A 494 -18.58 -6.91 -11.24
C ARG A 494 -19.72 -7.91 -11.16
N GLU A 495 -20.89 -7.42 -10.77
CA GLU A 495 -22.12 -8.22 -10.76
C GLU A 495 -22.53 -8.54 -12.19
N GLY A 496 -22.81 -9.83 -12.46
CA GLY A 496 -23.14 -10.29 -13.78
C GLY A 496 -24.64 -10.45 -13.98
N ASN A 497 -25.24 -9.61 -14.82
CA ASN A 497 -26.48 -9.98 -15.52
C ASN A 497 -26.15 -10.88 -16.74
N GLU A 498 -25.23 -11.82 -16.52
CA GLU A 498 -24.58 -12.59 -17.58
C GLU A 498 -25.37 -13.88 -17.83
N LYS A 499 -26.19 -13.86 -18.89
CA LYS A 499 -26.96 -15.04 -19.34
C LYS A 499 -26.05 -16.21 -19.75
N ASN A 500 -24.81 -15.91 -20.13
CA ASN A 500 -23.82 -16.88 -20.56
C ASN A 500 -22.79 -17.15 -19.46
N TRP A 501 -22.19 -18.34 -19.48
CA TRP A 501 -21.16 -18.73 -18.52
C TRP A 501 -19.78 -18.08 -18.76
N PHE A 502 -19.68 -17.22 -19.77
CA PHE A 502 -18.51 -16.45 -20.13
C PHE A 502 -18.90 -14.96 -20.26
N ALA A 503 -17.96 -14.08 -19.92
CA ALA A 503 -18.17 -12.64 -19.90
C ALA A 503 -17.55 -11.94 -21.09
N MET A 504 -18.26 -10.95 -21.65
CA MET A 504 -17.74 -10.02 -22.65
C MET A 504 -16.99 -8.85 -21.99
N PRO A 505 -16.07 -8.17 -22.71
CA PRO A 505 -15.42 -6.97 -22.20
C PRO A 505 -16.44 -5.94 -21.74
N SER A 506 -16.46 -5.67 -20.44
CA SER A 506 -17.33 -4.66 -19.84
C SER A 506 -16.67 -4.00 -18.65
N PHE A 507 -17.11 -2.78 -18.36
CA PHE A 507 -16.62 -1.99 -17.24
C PHE A 507 -16.99 -2.62 -15.90
N VAL A 508 -16.04 -2.54 -14.96
CA VAL A 508 -16.28 -2.73 -13.54
C VAL A 508 -16.94 -1.48 -13.00
N THR A 509 -18.05 -1.64 -12.29
CA THR A 509 -18.80 -0.52 -11.71
C THR A 509 -17.96 0.20 -10.64
N GLY A 510 -18.16 1.52 -10.52
CA GLY A 510 -17.46 2.32 -9.51
C GLY A 510 -16.06 2.80 -9.89
N TYR A 511 -15.50 2.47 -11.06
CA TYR A 511 -14.17 2.93 -11.46
C TYR A 511 -14.15 3.80 -12.73
N GLY A 512 -13.47 4.95 -12.64
CA GLY A 512 -13.13 5.87 -13.73
C GLY A 512 -14.04 7.10 -13.81
N ARG A 513 -14.30 7.58 -15.03
CA ARG A 513 -15.00 8.86 -15.24
C ARG A 513 -16.37 8.87 -14.55
N GLY A 514 -16.56 9.86 -13.67
CA GLY A 514 -17.82 10.10 -12.97
C GLY A 514 -18.01 9.29 -11.67
N SER A 515 -17.18 8.28 -11.38
CA SER A 515 -17.37 7.44 -10.18
C SER A 515 -16.68 7.96 -8.91
N GLY A 516 -15.91 9.06 -9.02
CA GLY A 516 -15.09 9.58 -7.93
C GLY A 516 -13.95 8.65 -7.49
N THR A 517 -13.79 7.48 -8.12
CA THR A 517 -12.76 6.49 -7.80
C THR A 517 -12.03 6.07 -9.06
N VAL A 518 -10.70 6.11 -9.06
CA VAL A 518 -9.87 5.73 -10.22
C VAL A 518 -8.96 4.57 -9.85
N ALA A 519 -8.93 3.51 -10.66
CA ALA A 519 -7.94 2.47 -10.51
C ALA A 519 -6.57 2.99 -10.94
N THR A 520 -5.57 2.76 -10.09
CA THR A 520 -4.17 3.18 -10.34
C THR A 520 -3.26 2.01 -10.65
N TRP A 521 -3.63 0.80 -10.22
CA TRP A 521 -2.94 -0.42 -10.58
C TRP A 521 -3.91 -1.61 -10.58
N ILE A 522 -3.67 -2.58 -11.45
CA ILE A 522 -4.42 -3.86 -11.52
C ILE A 522 -3.46 -5.05 -11.50
N GLY A 523 -3.92 -6.15 -10.92
CA GLY A 523 -3.25 -7.45 -10.96
C GLY A 523 -4.26 -8.58 -11.10
N ALA A 524 -3.78 -9.74 -11.52
CA ALA A 524 -4.59 -10.95 -11.58
C ALA A 524 -3.68 -12.15 -11.27
N SER A 525 -4.15 -13.04 -10.41
CA SER A 525 -3.46 -14.28 -10.04
C SER A 525 -4.50 -15.37 -9.90
N ALA A 526 -4.32 -16.46 -10.65
CA ALA A 526 -5.31 -17.53 -10.80
C ALA A 526 -6.75 -16.98 -11.03
N ASP A 527 -7.68 -17.28 -10.14
CA ASP A 527 -9.06 -16.83 -10.20
C ASP A 527 -9.34 -15.66 -9.25
N THR A 528 -8.32 -14.83 -9.00
CA THR A 528 -8.41 -13.59 -8.23
C THR A 528 -7.98 -12.38 -9.06
N THR A 529 -8.73 -11.28 -8.96
CA THR A 529 -8.40 -9.96 -9.47
C THR A 529 -8.05 -9.03 -8.31
N LEU A 530 -6.98 -8.25 -8.48
CA LEU A 530 -6.51 -7.25 -7.53
C LEU A 530 -6.65 -5.87 -8.15
N ILE A 531 -7.24 -4.93 -7.42
CA ILE A 531 -7.41 -3.54 -7.88
C ILE A 531 -6.91 -2.61 -6.78
N HIS A 532 -5.93 -1.79 -7.13
CA HIS A 532 -5.52 -0.64 -6.33
C HIS A 532 -6.18 0.61 -6.91
N SER A 533 -6.81 1.40 -6.06
CA SER A 533 -7.60 2.55 -6.46
C SER A 533 -7.40 3.74 -5.55
N GLN A 534 -7.81 4.89 -6.07
CA GLN A 534 -7.87 6.15 -5.35
C GLN A 534 -9.29 6.63 -5.34
N ILE A 535 -9.76 7.05 -4.18
CA ILE A 535 -11.09 7.59 -3.96
C ILE A 535 -10.93 9.09 -3.69
N ARG A 536 -11.56 9.90 -4.54
CA ARG A 536 -11.57 11.36 -4.42
C ARG A 536 -12.34 11.77 -3.17
N ILE A 537 -11.74 12.63 -2.36
CA ILE A 537 -12.40 13.16 -1.17
C ILE A 537 -13.21 14.41 -1.53
N TYR A 538 -12.58 15.40 -2.15
CA TYR A 538 -13.23 16.63 -2.62
C TYR A 538 -13.10 16.81 -4.13
N SER A 539 -14.16 17.32 -4.76
CA SER A 539 -14.11 17.83 -6.14
C SER A 539 -13.56 19.25 -6.16
N ASN A 540 -13.14 19.70 -7.34
CA ASN A 540 -12.71 21.09 -7.53
C ASN A 540 -13.82 22.07 -7.12
N ASP A 541 -15.08 21.76 -7.45
CA ASP A 541 -16.25 22.59 -7.11
C ASP A 541 -16.41 22.81 -5.59
N ILE A 542 -16.06 21.81 -4.78
CA ILE A 542 -16.09 21.93 -3.32
C ILE A 542 -14.99 22.89 -2.85
N ILE A 543 -13.79 22.79 -3.44
CA ILE A 543 -12.65 23.62 -3.02
C ILE A 543 -12.82 25.07 -3.45
N SER A 544 -13.43 25.33 -4.61
CA SER A 544 -13.73 26.70 -5.05
C SER A 544 -14.78 27.41 -4.20
N ASP A 545 -15.61 26.65 -3.48
CA ASP A 545 -16.70 27.16 -2.63
C ASP A 545 -16.55 26.63 -1.19
N CYS A 546 -15.33 26.59 -0.67
CA CYS A 546 -15.08 26.22 0.73
C CYS A 546 -14.49 27.39 1.52
N GLN A 547 -14.64 27.32 2.84
CA GLN A 547 -13.87 28.14 3.75
C GLN A 547 -12.59 27.40 4.15
N ILE A 548 -11.44 28.04 3.94
CA ILE A 548 -10.13 27.51 4.36
C ILE A 548 -9.59 28.39 5.49
N VAL A 549 -9.25 27.77 6.61
CA VAL A 549 -8.53 28.42 7.72
C VAL A 549 -7.23 27.67 7.94
N ALA A 550 -6.16 28.38 8.29
CA ALA A 550 -4.85 27.75 8.45
C ALA A 550 -4.00 28.43 9.52
N ASP A 551 -2.99 27.71 9.98
CA ASP A 551 -1.87 28.21 10.77
C ASP A 551 -0.55 27.65 10.18
N SER A 552 0.56 27.84 10.88
CA SER A 552 1.88 27.33 10.44
C SER A 552 1.95 25.80 10.32
N GLU A 553 1.08 25.05 11.00
CA GLU A 553 1.10 23.59 11.08
C GLU A 553 -0.05 22.89 10.34
N THR A 554 -1.20 23.54 10.22
CA THR A 554 -2.48 22.93 9.84
C THR A 554 -3.22 23.78 8.81
N ILE A 555 -3.85 23.11 7.84
CA ILE A 555 -4.84 23.71 6.93
C ILE A 555 -6.16 22.98 7.17
N ILE A 556 -7.23 23.70 7.48
CA ILE A 556 -8.56 23.13 7.67
C ILE A 556 -9.48 23.64 6.56
N ILE A 557 -10.12 22.71 5.87
CA ILE A 557 -11.03 22.94 4.75
C ILE A 557 -12.45 22.62 5.22
N PHE A 558 -13.32 23.63 5.25
CA PHE A 558 -14.73 23.52 5.57
C PHE A 558 -15.57 23.65 4.28
N PRO A 559 -16.11 22.53 3.77
CA PRO A 559 -16.99 22.55 2.61
C PRO A 559 -18.27 23.34 2.89
N ASN A 560 -18.71 24.19 1.96
CA ASN A 560 -20.00 24.86 2.03
C ASN A 560 -21.15 23.96 1.51
N GLN A 561 -21.11 22.67 1.82
CA GLN A 561 -22.10 21.68 1.36
C GLN A 561 -22.60 20.82 2.52
N VAL A 562 -23.93 20.67 2.59
CA VAL A 562 -24.60 19.87 3.61
C VAL A 562 -24.12 18.41 3.56
N GLY A 563 -23.79 17.85 4.73
CA GLY A 563 -23.41 16.44 4.88
C GLY A 563 -21.99 16.09 4.43
N LYS A 564 -21.16 17.08 4.07
CA LYS A 564 -19.73 16.88 3.82
C LYS A 564 -18.93 17.08 5.11
N ASN A 565 -18.04 16.14 5.39
CA ASN A 565 -17.07 16.27 6.47
C ASN A 565 -16.07 17.38 6.13
N TYR A 566 -15.62 18.12 7.14
CA TYR A 566 -14.46 19.02 7.00
C TYR A 566 -13.16 18.22 7.07
N MET A 567 -12.08 18.77 6.52
CA MET A 567 -10.79 18.12 6.46
C MET A 567 -9.72 18.97 7.13
N ALA A 568 -8.94 18.37 8.04
CA ALA A 568 -7.74 18.99 8.59
C ALA A 568 -6.50 18.32 7.99
N ILE A 569 -5.64 19.09 7.34
CA ILE A 569 -4.38 18.69 6.72
C ILE A 569 -3.23 19.17 7.61
N ARG A 570 -2.36 18.28 8.05
CA ARG A 570 -1.11 18.65 8.72
C ARG A 570 -0.01 18.90 7.71
N ARG A 571 0.40 20.16 7.58
CA ARG A 571 1.37 20.65 6.58
C ARG A 571 2.69 19.87 6.64
N LYS A 572 3.26 19.67 7.83
CA LYS A 572 4.56 19.00 8.02
C LYS A 572 4.53 17.50 7.70
N TYR A 573 3.43 16.82 7.96
CA TYR A 573 3.34 15.35 7.86
C TYR A 573 2.68 14.87 6.57
N ASN A 574 2.10 15.78 5.78
CA ASN A 574 1.32 15.45 4.59
C ASN A 574 0.23 14.40 4.89
N THR A 575 -0.36 14.49 6.07
CA THR A 575 -1.48 13.65 6.52
C THR A 575 -2.73 14.51 6.63
N PHE A 576 -3.89 13.90 6.42
CA PHE A 576 -5.18 14.57 6.61
C PHE A 576 -6.15 13.68 7.38
N TYR A 577 -7.11 14.33 8.02
CA TYR A 577 -8.19 13.69 8.77
C TYR A 577 -9.52 14.34 8.39
N GLN A 578 -10.58 13.54 8.34
CA GLN A 578 -11.94 14.00 8.06
C GLN A 578 -12.78 13.93 9.34
N TYR A 579 -13.60 14.95 9.53
CA TYR A 579 -14.44 15.10 10.72
C TYR A 579 -15.83 15.59 10.33
N SER A 580 -16.86 15.10 11.01
CA SER A 580 -18.24 15.54 10.78
C SER A 580 -18.64 16.62 11.77
N LEU A 581 -19.22 17.70 11.28
CA LEU A 581 -19.88 18.74 12.09
C LEU A 581 -21.41 18.57 12.12
N GLY A 582 -21.95 17.52 11.48
CA GLY A 582 -23.40 17.37 11.34
C GLY A 582 -24.05 18.63 10.73
N THR A 583 -25.08 19.14 11.39
CA THR A 583 -25.78 20.38 11.01
C THR A 583 -25.13 21.66 11.55
N ASP A 584 -24.25 21.55 12.55
CA ASP A 584 -23.62 22.71 13.23
C ASP A 584 -22.64 23.49 12.34
N GLY A 585 -22.16 22.86 11.26
CA GLY A 585 -21.25 23.49 10.30
C GLY A 585 -21.92 24.45 9.31
N LEU A 586 -23.25 24.42 9.19
CA LEU A 586 -23.98 25.25 8.24
C LEU A 586 -24.11 26.68 8.72
N TYR A 587 -23.92 27.65 7.81
CA TYR A 587 -23.96 29.09 8.13
C TYR A 587 -22.92 29.51 9.17
N THR A 588 -21.87 28.71 9.37
CA THR A 588 -20.82 28.97 10.35
C THR A 588 -19.59 29.52 9.65
N ASN A 589 -19.17 30.72 10.04
CA ASN A 589 -17.89 31.28 9.66
C ASN A 589 -16.83 30.83 10.65
N TRP A 590 -15.78 30.18 10.13
CA TRP A 590 -14.68 29.63 10.90
C TRP A 590 -13.48 30.58 10.98
N CYS A 591 -12.79 30.59 12.11
CA CYS A 591 -11.53 31.30 12.31
C CYS A 591 -10.61 30.43 13.17
N LEU A 592 -9.36 30.25 12.74
CA LEU A 592 -8.37 29.50 13.50
C LEU A 592 -7.40 30.46 14.17
N GLU A 593 -7.37 30.46 15.50
CA GLU A 593 -6.45 31.26 16.28
C GLU A 593 -5.15 30.49 16.52
N SER A 594 -4.09 30.88 15.81
CA SER A 594 -2.80 30.16 15.81
C SER A 594 -2.07 30.15 17.15
N LYS A 595 -2.32 31.13 18.03
CA LYS A 595 -1.65 31.23 19.33
C LYS A 595 -2.08 30.13 20.31
N TYR A 596 -3.34 29.74 20.27
CA TYR A 596 -3.95 28.78 21.20
C TYR A 596 -4.51 27.53 20.48
N ASN A 597 -4.30 27.41 19.16
CA ASN A 597 -4.88 26.35 18.31
C ASN A 597 -6.40 26.22 18.50
N LEU A 598 -7.07 27.35 18.70
CA LEU A 598 -8.48 27.40 19.01
C LEU A 598 -9.27 27.72 17.76
N LEU A 599 -10.22 26.86 17.41
CA LEU A 599 -11.12 27.13 16.31
C LEU A 599 -12.38 27.81 16.84
N TRP A 600 -12.64 28.99 16.30
CA TRP A 600 -13.84 29.77 16.55
C TRP A 600 -14.80 29.58 15.39
N GLY A 601 -16.07 29.39 15.69
CA GLY A 601 -17.16 29.33 14.72
C GLY A 601 -18.24 30.33 15.12
N PHE A 602 -18.55 31.28 14.24
CA PHE A 602 -19.73 32.12 14.39
C PHE A 602 -20.83 31.61 13.47
N ASN A 603 -21.88 31.03 14.05
CA ASN A 603 -23.04 30.58 13.30
C ASN A 603 -24.03 31.74 13.15
N THR A 604 -24.24 32.20 11.90
CA THR A 604 -25.11 33.35 11.62
C THR A 604 -26.59 33.00 11.76
N ALA A 605 -26.98 31.74 11.57
CA ALA A 605 -28.37 31.31 11.71
C ALA A 605 -28.79 31.23 13.19
N GLU A 606 -27.90 30.74 14.05
CA GLU A 606 -28.12 30.64 15.50
C GLU A 606 -27.74 31.93 16.25
N MET A 607 -27.01 32.84 15.60
CA MET A 607 -26.38 34.02 16.21
C MET A 607 -25.53 33.64 17.43
N ARG A 608 -24.76 32.55 17.29
CA ARG A 608 -23.95 31.97 18.38
C ARG A 608 -22.49 31.85 17.99
N ILE A 609 -21.62 32.18 18.94
CA ILE A 609 -20.19 31.90 18.89
C ILE A 609 -19.96 30.56 19.58
N LYS A 610 -19.33 29.64 18.88
CA LYS A 610 -18.85 28.36 19.40
C LYS A 610 -17.33 28.38 19.35
N SER A 611 -16.67 28.00 20.44
CA SER A 611 -15.26 27.62 20.41
C SER A 611 -15.19 26.10 20.43
N ILE A 612 -14.47 25.54 19.46
CA ILE A 612 -14.20 24.11 19.41
C ILE A 612 -12.74 23.94 19.82
N THR A 613 -12.55 23.57 21.09
CA THR A 613 -11.24 23.23 21.65
C THR A 613 -10.72 21.88 21.12
N ASP A 614 -11.60 21.06 20.53
CA ASP A 614 -11.33 19.69 20.09
C ASP A 614 -10.94 19.55 18.60
N CYS A 615 -10.49 20.61 17.94
CA CYS A 615 -10.31 20.61 16.48
C CYS A 615 -9.23 19.68 15.93
N ILE A 616 -8.47 19.01 16.79
CA ILE A 616 -7.61 17.90 16.37
C ILE A 616 -7.56 16.86 17.49
N PRO A 617 -8.31 15.74 17.44
CA PRO A 617 -7.91 14.55 18.18
C PRO A 617 -6.60 14.06 17.57
N ILE A 618 -5.48 14.48 18.16
CA ILE A 618 -4.11 14.04 17.80
C ILE A 618 -3.91 12.55 18.10
N SER A 619 -4.85 11.92 18.81
CA SER A 619 -4.84 10.51 19.14
C SER A 619 -6.26 9.95 19.04
N GLY A 620 -6.46 8.93 18.21
CA GLY A 620 -7.77 8.33 17.94
C GLY A 620 -8.36 7.55 19.11
N LYS A 621 -8.81 8.23 20.18
CA LYS A 621 -9.66 7.63 21.21
C LYS A 621 -10.96 8.41 21.38
N LYS A 622 -12.09 7.71 21.21
CA LYS A 622 -13.38 8.12 21.77
C LYS A 622 -13.23 8.23 23.29
N VAL A 623 -13.62 9.36 23.86
CA VAL A 623 -13.69 9.53 25.32
C VAL A 623 -15.06 9.02 25.76
N GLU A 624 -15.08 7.91 26.50
CA GLU A 624 -16.24 7.49 27.30
C GLU A 624 -16.32 8.39 28.54
N THR A 625 -17.49 8.95 28.78
CA THR A 625 -17.80 9.85 29.89
C THR A 625 -18.08 9.05 31.16
N ASP A 626 -17.23 9.14 32.18
CA ASP A 626 -17.49 8.61 33.53
C ASP A 626 -17.35 9.69 34.61
N THR A 627 -18.49 10.02 35.22
CA THR A 627 -18.83 10.20 36.66
C THR A 627 -17.89 10.88 37.68
N ILE A 628 -16.65 11.25 37.37
CA ILE A 628 -15.73 11.96 38.29
C ILE A 628 -15.89 13.49 38.20
N PHE A 629 -16.61 14.00 37.20
CA PHE A 629 -16.69 15.43 36.88
C PHE A 629 -17.50 16.30 37.87
N ASP A 630 -18.40 15.73 38.68
CA ASP A 630 -19.41 16.50 39.42
C ASP A 630 -18.86 17.32 40.61
N GLU A 631 -17.91 16.79 41.39
CA GLU A 631 -17.36 17.51 42.57
C GLU A 631 -16.44 18.69 42.17
N THR A 632 -15.64 18.52 41.11
CA THR A 632 -14.79 19.59 40.55
C THR A 632 -15.60 20.72 39.93
N LEU A 633 -16.80 20.44 39.41
CA LEU A 633 -17.63 21.46 38.79
C LEU A 633 -18.21 22.42 39.83
N GLU A 634 -18.58 21.94 41.02
CA GLU A 634 -19.13 22.78 42.10
C GLU A 634 -18.11 23.78 42.66
N GLU A 635 -16.84 23.40 42.77
CA GLU A 635 -15.76 24.31 43.20
C GLU A 635 -15.48 25.38 42.15
N ILE A 636 -15.44 25.01 40.87
CA ILE A 636 -15.26 25.96 39.77
C ILE A 636 -16.45 26.93 39.70
N VAL A 637 -17.67 26.44 39.89
CA VAL A 637 -18.90 27.28 39.93
C VAL A 637 -18.87 28.28 41.09
N LYS A 638 -18.26 27.95 42.24
CA LYS A 638 -18.05 28.90 43.34
C LYS A 638 -17.03 29.99 42.97
N GLU A 639 -15.95 29.62 42.29
CA GLU A 639 -14.85 30.53 41.92
C GLU A 639 -15.24 31.51 40.81
N ILE A 640 -16.04 31.08 39.83
CA ILE A 640 -16.54 31.94 38.75
C ILE A 640 -17.88 32.63 39.08
N LYS A 641 -18.40 32.47 40.32
CA LYS A 641 -19.70 33.01 40.73
C LYS A 641 -19.80 34.53 40.56
N PHE A 642 -18.68 35.24 40.68
CA PHE A 642 -18.63 36.70 40.49
C PHE A 642 -18.92 37.13 39.04
N LEU A 643 -18.71 36.26 38.05
CA LEU A 643 -19.07 36.51 36.64
C LEU A 643 -20.59 36.53 36.40
N ARG A 644 -21.40 36.20 37.42
CA ARG A 644 -22.86 36.37 37.38
C ARG A 644 -23.30 37.79 37.74
N ALA A 645 -22.36 38.69 38.04
CA ALA A 645 -22.69 40.08 38.28
C ALA A 645 -23.14 40.74 36.95
N PRO A 646 -24.12 41.67 36.98
CA PRO A 646 -24.72 42.24 35.76
C PRO A 646 -23.72 42.88 34.79
N GLU A 647 -22.57 43.31 35.29
CA GLU A 647 -21.49 43.94 34.52
C GLU A 647 -20.79 42.97 33.57
N PHE A 648 -20.87 41.66 33.82
CA PHE A 648 -20.29 40.60 32.99
C PHE A 648 -21.32 39.86 32.14
N MET A 649 -22.61 40.18 32.30
CA MET A 649 -23.70 39.51 31.57
C MET A 649 -24.17 40.34 30.38
N ILE A 650 -24.42 39.67 29.26
CA ILE A 650 -25.10 40.26 28.09
C ILE A 650 -26.61 40.06 28.28
N PRO A 651 -27.43 41.13 28.28
CA PRO A 651 -28.88 41.02 28.32
C PRO A 651 -29.42 40.25 27.10
N VAL A 652 -30.37 39.35 27.33
CA VAL A 652 -30.97 38.50 26.27
C VAL A 652 -32.13 39.21 25.55
N CYS A 653 -32.35 40.50 25.83
CA CYS A 653 -33.43 41.27 25.23
C CYS A 653 -32.97 41.91 23.91
N ASN A 654 -33.73 41.67 22.84
CA ASN A 654 -33.43 42.07 21.45
C ASN A 654 -33.25 43.59 21.18
N GLU A 655 -33.41 44.47 22.18
CA GLU A 655 -33.43 45.93 21.98
C GLU A 655 -32.46 46.71 22.88
N THR A 656 -31.40 46.09 23.40
CA THR A 656 -30.42 46.81 24.24
C THR A 656 -29.13 47.15 23.48
N SER A 657 -28.83 48.46 23.37
CA SER A 657 -27.54 48.93 22.87
C SER A 657 -26.46 48.78 23.96
N LEU A 658 -25.54 47.85 23.77
CA LEU A 658 -24.43 47.61 24.69
C LEU A 658 -23.18 48.35 24.22
N SER A 659 -22.38 48.84 25.17
CA SER A 659 -21.08 49.41 24.84
C SER A 659 -20.09 48.31 24.46
N SER A 660 -19.15 48.61 23.56
CA SER A 660 -18.07 47.71 23.16
C SER A 660 -17.26 47.19 24.36
N LYS A 661 -17.17 48.01 25.43
CA LYS A 661 -16.51 47.66 26.70
C LYS A 661 -17.26 46.56 27.46
N HIS A 662 -18.59 46.55 27.41
CA HIS A 662 -19.44 45.55 28.06
C HIS A 662 -19.33 44.19 27.36
N VAL A 663 -19.28 44.21 26.02
CA VAL A 663 -19.02 43.01 25.21
C VAL A 663 -17.61 42.48 25.44
N ALA A 664 -16.60 43.36 25.49
CA ALA A 664 -15.23 42.98 25.82
C ALA A 664 -15.12 42.36 27.22
N LEU A 665 -15.78 42.94 28.23
CA LEU A 665 -15.81 42.39 29.60
C LEU A 665 -16.48 41.01 29.66
N ASN A 666 -17.54 40.80 28.90
CA ASN A 666 -18.15 39.47 28.77
C ASN A 666 -17.20 38.47 28.10
N LEU A 667 -16.53 38.88 27.01
CA LEU A 667 -15.55 38.05 26.30
C LEU A 667 -14.40 37.67 27.24
N PHE A 668 -13.83 38.63 27.97
CA PHE A 668 -12.78 38.40 28.96
C PHE A 668 -13.26 37.49 30.10
N GLY A 669 -14.50 37.65 30.56
CA GLY A 669 -15.11 36.76 31.56
C GLY A 669 -15.24 35.32 31.07
N ILE A 670 -15.64 35.12 29.80
CA ILE A 670 -15.73 33.80 29.17
C ILE A 670 -14.35 33.19 29.01
N THR A 671 -13.36 33.94 28.53
CA THR A 671 -11.97 33.46 28.39
C THR A 671 -11.36 33.10 29.74
N TYR A 672 -11.62 33.89 30.78
CA TYR A 672 -11.19 33.59 32.15
C TYR A 672 -11.83 32.30 32.69
N ALA A 673 -13.15 32.14 32.51
CA ALA A 673 -13.84 30.92 32.90
C ALA A 673 -13.31 29.68 32.15
N ALA A 674 -13.05 29.80 30.85
CA ALA A 674 -12.44 28.75 30.04
C ALA A 674 -11.02 28.40 30.53
N THR A 675 -10.23 29.40 30.90
CA THR A 675 -8.87 29.22 31.43
C THR A 675 -8.87 28.49 32.78
N ILE A 676 -9.82 28.79 33.68
CA ILE A 676 -10.00 28.08 34.95
C ILE A 676 -10.45 26.63 34.72
N LEU A 677 -11.40 26.42 33.79
CA LEU A 677 -11.88 25.09 33.43
C LEU A 677 -10.76 24.20 32.86
N GLU A 678 -9.85 24.76 32.05
CA GLU A 678 -8.68 24.05 31.55
C GLU A 678 -7.60 23.81 32.61
N SER A 679 -7.29 24.81 33.44
CA SER A 679 -6.27 24.66 34.48
C SER A 679 -6.65 23.58 35.50
N ARG A 680 -7.94 23.43 35.82
CA ARG A 680 -8.44 22.37 36.72
C ARG A 680 -8.67 21.03 36.01
N ARG A 681 -8.95 21.00 34.70
CA ARG A 681 -8.90 19.76 33.89
C ARG A 681 -7.50 19.12 33.92
N SER A 682 -6.43 19.93 34.03
CA SER A 682 -5.05 19.45 34.11
C SER A 682 -4.70 18.71 35.42
N VAL A 683 -5.50 18.88 36.48
CA VAL A 683 -5.33 18.16 37.76
C VAL A 683 -6.17 16.87 37.79
N GLY A 684 -7.26 16.80 37.03
CA GLY A 684 -8.16 15.64 36.98
C GLY A 684 -7.94 14.64 35.83
N GLN A 685 -7.25 15.01 34.76
CA GLN A 685 -6.90 14.08 33.68
C GLN A 685 -5.41 13.75 33.71
N LYS A 686 -5.10 12.52 34.10
CA LYS A 686 -3.87 11.79 33.73
C LYS A 686 -3.75 11.79 32.19
N ALA A 687 -3.23 12.88 31.63
CA ALA A 687 -3.00 13.02 30.21
C ALA A 687 -1.73 12.26 29.82
N SER A 688 -1.96 11.07 29.29
CA SER A 688 -1.09 10.46 28.30
C SER A 688 -1.00 11.38 27.08
N ASN A 689 0.16 12.00 26.84
CA ASN A 689 0.65 12.54 25.57
C ASN A 689 2.13 12.88 25.84
N ILE A 690 3.09 12.03 25.48
CA ILE A 690 3.67 11.83 24.14
C ILE A 690 3.61 13.08 23.24
N ILE A 691 4.65 13.92 23.30
CA ILE A 691 5.08 14.74 22.16
C ILE A 691 6.57 14.48 21.96
N GLY A 692 6.89 13.84 20.85
CA GLY A 692 8.19 13.92 20.20
C GLY A 692 8.20 15.13 19.27
N ALA A 693 9.17 16.01 19.44
CA ALA A 693 9.55 17.02 18.46
C ALA A 693 11.08 17.13 18.39
N VAL A 694 11.61 17.03 17.18
CA VAL A 694 12.98 17.31 16.74
C VAL A 694 12.80 17.88 15.32
N ASN A 695 13.36 19.01 14.87
CA ASN A 695 14.39 19.90 15.38
C ASN A 695 14.16 21.34 14.85
N GLY A 696 14.64 22.34 15.60
CA GLY A 696 15.29 23.50 14.97
C GLY A 696 14.69 24.91 15.10
N ARG A 697 13.70 25.16 15.97
CA ARG A 697 13.43 26.48 16.57
C ARG A 697 12.95 26.22 17.99
N ASN A 698 13.49 26.94 18.98
CA ASN A 698 13.18 26.78 20.40
C ASN A 698 11.68 26.57 20.64
N LEU A 699 11.28 25.33 20.89
CA LEU A 699 9.95 25.00 21.38
C LEU A 699 9.91 25.40 22.85
N SER A 700 9.05 26.36 23.21
CA SER A 700 8.75 26.73 24.58
C SER A 700 7.87 25.67 25.27
N CYS A 701 8.35 24.42 25.33
CA CYS A 701 7.84 23.33 26.16
C CYS A 701 8.91 23.04 27.22
N GLY A 702 8.66 23.42 28.47
CA GLY A 702 9.67 23.60 29.53
C GLY A 702 10.17 22.31 30.21
N TYR A 703 11.02 21.53 29.54
CA TYR A 703 11.92 20.58 30.20
C TYR A 703 13.37 21.10 30.22
N GLN A 704 14.08 20.76 31.28
CA GLN A 704 15.49 21.08 31.48
C GLN A 704 16.39 20.03 30.86
N ARG A 705 17.65 20.43 30.66
CA ARG A 705 18.68 19.64 30.00
C ARG A 705 19.98 19.70 30.78
N ILE A 706 20.61 18.55 30.92
CA ILE A 706 22.04 18.48 31.29
C ILE A 706 22.82 17.81 30.16
N ASN A 707 24.08 18.19 30.02
CA ASN A 707 25.03 17.54 29.13
C ASN A 707 26.20 17.01 29.95
N ARG A 708 26.59 15.75 29.75
CA ARG A 708 27.68 15.11 30.49
C ARG A 708 29.03 15.11 29.80
N PHE A 709 29.18 15.72 28.63
CA PHE A 709 30.46 15.81 27.90
C PHE A 709 30.83 17.26 27.57
N ASP A 710 32.09 17.60 27.80
CA ASP A 710 32.67 18.93 27.50
C ASP A 710 33.33 19.01 26.12
N GLY A 711 33.41 17.91 25.38
CA GLY A 711 34.00 17.87 24.05
C GLY A 711 33.44 16.77 23.15
N TYR A 712 33.88 16.80 21.90
CA TYR A 712 33.56 15.81 20.88
C TYR A 712 34.77 14.90 20.64
N GLY A 713 34.54 13.59 20.61
CA GLY A 713 35.50 12.58 20.23
C GLY A 713 35.47 12.26 18.73
N GLY A 714 36.14 11.19 18.34
CA GLY A 714 36.22 10.74 16.94
C GLY A 714 34.96 10.01 16.45
N GLY A 715 35.07 9.42 15.25
CA GLY A 715 33.99 8.61 14.67
C GLY A 715 33.68 7.36 15.51
N TRP A 716 32.40 7.13 15.75
CA TRP A 716 31.83 6.05 16.56
C TRP A 716 31.02 5.11 15.68
N GLY A 717 31.39 3.83 15.62
CA GLY A 717 30.79 2.86 14.71
C GLY A 717 29.67 2.06 15.36
N TYR A 718 28.70 1.60 14.55
CA TYR A 718 27.62 0.72 15.00
C TYR A 718 27.61 -0.61 14.24
N SER A 719 27.13 -1.64 14.91
CA SER A 719 26.75 -2.94 14.38
C SER A 719 25.24 -3.15 14.59
N ALA A 720 24.65 -4.18 13.98
CA ALA A 720 23.21 -4.47 14.09
C ALA A 720 22.70 -4.68 15.54
N HIS A 721 23.61 -4.88 16.51
CA HIS A 721 23.31 -5.13 17.91
C HIS A 721 24.03 -4.15 18.85
N SER A 722 24.50 -3.01 18.36
CA SER A 722 25.18 -2.02 19.19
C SER A 722 24.21 -1.39 20.19
N VAL A 723 24.57 -1.50 21.47
CA VAL A 723 23.84 -0.97 22.62
C VAL A 723 24.79 -0.06 23.39
N GLU A 724 24.37 1.19 23.51
CA GLU A 724 24.99 2.20 24.33
C GLU A 724 24.24 2.28 25.64
N ALA A 725 24.93 2.30 26.78
CA ALA A 725 24.24 2.36 28.05
C ALA A 725 25.06 3.12 29.09
N ILE A 726 24.37 3.83 29.98
CA ILE A 726 24.98 4.51 31.10
C ILE A 726 24.06 4.42 32.32
N GLN A 727 24.65 4.20 33.49
CA GLN A 727 23.89 4.25 34.73
C GLN A 727 23.83 5.69 35.23
N PHE A 728 22.68 6.08 35.80
CA PHE A 728 22.51 7.37 36.43
C PHE A 728 21.64 7.30 37.69
N ARG A 729 21.82 8.25 38.59
CA ARG A 729 20.90 8.55 39.70
C ARG A 729 20.80 10.06 39.90
N THR A 730 19.71 10.51 40.49
CA THR A 730 19.46 11.94 40.76
C THR A 730 19.38 12.24 42.25
N SER A 731 19.74 13.46 42.65
CA SER A 731 19.60 13.93 44.03
C SER A 731 18.16 14.24 44.44
N ARG A 732 17.26 14.47 43.47
CA ARG A 732 15.83 14.77 43.67
C ARG A 732 14.97 13.91 42.75
N ASP A 733 13.68 13.83 43.09
CA ASP A 733 12.69 13.19 42.24
C ASP A 733 12.52 14.02 40.96
N ILE A 734 12.61 13.36 39.81
CA ILE A 734 12.47 14.01 38.50
C ILE A 734 11.48 13.26 37.62
N ARG A 735 10.85 13.98 36.71
CA ARG A 735 10.21 13.39 35.53
C ARG A 735 11.22 13.34 34.40
N PHE A 736 11.60 12.13 34.02
CA PHE A 736 12.59 11.87 32.98
C PHE A 736 11.91 11.64 31.63
N PHE A 737 12.24 12.45 30.63
CA PHE A 737 11.58 12.44 29.33
C PHE A 737 12.35 11.63 28.29
N GLY A 738 13.68 11.58 28.38
CA GLY A 738 14.51 10.87 27.41
C GLY A 738 15.94 11.36 27.40
N VAL A 739 16.66 11.04 26.32
CA VAL A 739 18.07 11.39 26.13
C VAL A 739 18.32 12.03 24.77
N GLY A 740 19.35 12.86 24.67
CA GLY A 740 19.92 13.24 23.39
C GLY A 740 21.02 12.25 22.98
N LEU A 741 21.09 11.91 21.70
CA LEU A 741 22.12 11.06 21.09
C LEU A 741 22.90 11.85 20.04
N TYR A 742 24.18 11.55 19.86
CA TYR A 742 24.97 12.15 18.77
C TYR A 742 24.56 11.58 17.41
N GLY A 743 24.57 12.44 16.38
CA GLY A 743 24.40 12.07 14.97
C GLY A 743 25.70 12.15 14.19
N GLY A 744 25.61 12.42 12.89
CA GLY A 744 26.76 12.37 12.00
C GLY A 744 26.37 12.38 10.51
N ARG A 745 26.86 11.39 9.75
CA ARG A 745 26.84 11.42 8.26
C ARG A 745 25.63 10.73 7.61
N GLY A 746 24.55 10.46 8.34
CA GLY A 746 23.35 9.88 7.75
C GLY A 746 22.24 9.61 8.75
N GLU A 747 21.32 8.72 8.35
CA GLU A 747 20.13 8.37 9.14
C GLU A 747 20.44 7.24 10.14
N TYR A 748 19.94 7.40 11.37
CA TYR A 748 20.07 6.44 12.45
C TYR A 748 18.69 5.93 12.88
N ILE A 749 18.64 4.70 13.36
CA ILE A 749 17.49 4.12 14.05
C ILE A 749 17.94 3.83 15.47
N ALA A 750 17.23 4.35 16.47
CA ALA A 750 17.50 4.02 17.85
C ALA A 750 16.25 3.63 18.66
N LYS A 751 16.45 2.75 19.63
CA LYS A 751 15.43 2.31 20.57
C LYS A 751 15.94 2.48 22.00
N LEU A 752 15.19 3.19 22.83
CA LEU A 752 15.52 3.47 24.22
C LEU A 752 14.86 2.48 25.17
N LYS A 753 15.60 2.05 26.20
CA LYS A 753 15.09 1.28 27.33
C LYS A 753 15.61 1.85 28.63
N LEU A 754 14.72 2.15 29.56
CA LEU A 754 15.07 2.63 30.89
C LEU A 754 14.78 1.55 31.93
N TYR A 755 15.81 1.18 32.67
CA TYR A 755 15.75 0.20 33.75
C TYR A 755 15.98 0.85 35.10
N ARG A 756 15.34 0.35 36.15
CA ARG A 756 15.67 0.62 37.55
C ARG A 756 16.49 -0.55 38.08
N LEU A 757 17.57 -0.26 38.81
CA LEU A 757 18.32 -1.29 39.54
C LEU A 757 17.68 -1.47 40.91
N CYS A 758 17.28 -2.70 41.22
CA CYS A 758 16.59 -3.01 42.47
C CYS A 758 17.58 -2.95 43.67
N PRO A 759 17.21 -2.32 44.80
CA PRO A 759 17.95 -2.43 46.06
C PRO A 759 17.99 -3.89 46.57
N PRO A 760 18.95 -4.27 47.44
CA PRO A 760 19.98 -3.44 48.07
C PRO A 760 21.29 -3.34 47.26
N ASP A 761 21.53 -4.26 46.33
CA ASP A 761 22.85 -4.41 45.67
C ASP A 761 23.02 -3.55 44.41
N TYR A 762 21.93 -2.96 43.90
CA TYR A 762 21.91 -2.15 42.66
C TYR A 762 22.77 -2.77 41.56
N ASN A 763 22.56 -4.07 41.31
CA ASN A 763 23.30 -4.82 40.30
C ASN A 763 22.49 -4.91 39.00
N GLU A 764 23.18 -4.96 37.86
CA GLU A 764 22.53 -5.03 36.54
C GLU A 764 21.94 -6.42 36.21
N GLN A 765 22.04 -7.38 37.13
CA GLN A 765 21.39 -8.68 37.01
C GLN A 765 19.95 -8.66 37.54
N ASN A 766 19.63 -7.69 38.41
CA ASN A 766 18.31 -7.51 38.99
C ASN A 766 17.76 -6.12 38.64
N VAL A 767 17.14 -6.04 37.47
CA VAL A 767 16.60 -4.80 36.91
C VAL A 767 15.10 -4.89 36.64
N GLU A 768 14.40 -3.78 36.88
CA GLU A 768 13.00 -3.57 36.51
C GLU A 768 12.94 -2.68 35.27
N LEU A 769 12.31 -3.14 34.18
CA LEU A 769 12.08 -2.30 33.00
C LEU A 769 10.98 -1.28 33.31
N LEU A 770 11.32 0.00 33.36
CA LEU A 770 10.36 1.08 33.63
C LEU A 770 9.69 1.59 32.37
N SER A 771 10.43 1.68 31.26
CA SER A 771 9.91 2.20 29.99
C SER A 771 10.75 1.75 28.81
N GLU A 772 10.09 1.58 27.67
CA GLU A 772 10.69 1.25 26.38
C GLU A 772 10.05 2.15 25.31
N SER A 773 10.87 2.69 24.42
CA SER A 773 10.39 3.46 23.27
C SER A 773 10.09 2.55 22.07
N ASP A 774 9.32 3.04 21.10
CA ASP A 774 9.33 2.49 19.75
C ASP A 774 10.69 2.76 19.07
N GLU A 775 10.94 2.09 17.94
CA GLU A 775 12.09 2.42 17.10
C GLU A 775 11.93 3.82 16.49
N MET A 776 12.86 4.71 16.81
CA MET A 776 12.85 6.09 16.36
C MET A 776 13.92 6.30 15.28
N LEU A 777 13.50 6.85 14.15
CA LEU A 777 14.40 7.37 13.12
C LEU A 777 14.85 8.77 13.53
N TYR A 778 16.15 9.02 13.53
CA TYR A 778 16.69 10.35 13.74
C TYR A 778 17.85 10.63 12.78
N GLU A 779 17.96 11.91 12.40
CA GLU A 779 19.08 12.47 11.65
C GLU A 779 19.40 13.82 12.29
N CYS A 780 20.67 14.06 12.58
CA CYS A 780 21.17 15.37 12.97
C CYS A 780 22.59 15.56 12.43
N ALA A 781 22.97 16.81 12.20
CA ALA A 781 24.24 17.12 11.57
C ALA A 781 25.43 16.73 12.47
N ALA A 782 26.63 16.75 11.90
CA ALA A 782 27.85 16.54 12.67
C ALA A 782 27.92 17.55 13.83
N HIS A 783 28.31 17.09 15.02
CA HIS A 783 28.37 17.85 16.27
C HIS A 783 26.99 18.32 16.79
N GLU A 784 25.89 17.81 16.26
CA GLU A 784 24.55 18.01 16.81
C GLU A 784 24.05 16.79 17.57
N LYS A 785 23.00 17.00 18.36
CA LYS A 785 22.36 15.99 19.21
C LYS A 785 20.88 15.90 18.85
N ALA A 786 20.40 14.69 18.60
CA ALA A 786 18.99 14.41 18.36
C ALA A 786 18.32 13.97 19.66
N GLN A 787 17.19 14.58 20.00
CA GLN A 787 16.46 14.27 21.24
C GLN A 787 15.49 13.12 21.02
N LEU A 788 15.69 12.03 21.76
CA LEU A 788 14.82 10.85 21.71
C LEU A 788 14.05 10.77 23.02
N LEU A 789 12.74 10.83 22.92
CA LEU A 789 11.82 10.88 24.05
C LEU A 789 11.08 9.56 24.22
N PHE A 790 10.85 9.16 25.46
CA PHE A 790 9.87 8.13 25.76
C PHE A 790 8.47 8.62 25.41
N SER A 791 7.57 7.68 25.14
CA SER A 791 6.15 7.98 25.00
C SER A 791 5.65 8.75 26.21
N ARG A 792 5.88 8.22 27.41
CA ARG A 792 5.53 8.89 28.68
C ARG A 792 6.79 9.20 29.47
N CYS A 793 6.81 10.38 30.12
CA CYS A 793 7.86 10.68 31.07
C CYS A 793 7.84 9.66 32.22
N VAL A 794 9.02 9.26 32.67
CA VAL A 794 9.19 8.25 33.72
C VAL A 794 9.56 8.96 35.02
N LEU A 795 8.84 8.67 36.10
CA LEU A 795 9.19 9.20 37.42
C LEU A 795 10.44 8.46 37.95
N ILE A 796 11.53 9.20 38.08
CA ILE A 796 12.78 8.75 38.68
C ILE A 796 12.79 9.22 40.12
N LYS A 797 12.76 8.27 41.06
CA LYS A 797 12.90 8.57 42.48
C LYS A 797 14.35 8.88 42.82
N SER A 798 14.52 9.88 43.67
CA SER A 798 15.81 10.32 44.19
C SER A 798 16.61 9.15 44.77
N ASN A 799 17.93 9.21 44.60
CA ASN A 799 18.90 8.26 45.13
C ASN A 799 18.81 6.81 44.65
N LEU A 800 17.92 6.47 43.71
CA LEU A 800 17.87 5.15 43.08
C LEU A 800 18.69 5.13 41.77
N TRP A 801 19.45 4.06 41.57
CA TRP A 801 20.19 3.84 40.33
C TRP A 801 19.26 3.35 39.22
N HIS A 802 19.49 3.89 38.03
CA HIS A 802 18.80 3.53 36.80
C HIS A 802 19.82 3.31 35.69
N VAL A 803 19.49 2.52 34.67
CA VAL A 803 20.30 2.37 33.44
C VAL A 803 19.45 2.82 32.25
N ILE A 804 19.96 3.77 31.48
CA ILE A 804 19.40 4.10 30.18
C ILE A 804 20.22 3.41 29.10
N CYS A 805 19.55 2.62 28.26
CA CYS A 805 20.12 1.93 27.12
C CYS A 805 19.57 2.52 25.83
N ALA A 806 20.43 2.76 24.85
CA ALA A 806 20.09 3.12 23.48
C ALA A 806 20.65 2.04 22.55
N GLN A 807 19.78 1.24 21.95
CA GLN A 807 20.17 0.36 20.86
C GLN A 807 20.17 1.16 19.57
N ILE A 808 21.33 1.36 18.94
CA ILE A 808 21.51 2.27 17.80
C ILE A 808 21.99 1.49 16.58
N ASN A 809 21.38 1.75 15.43
CA ASN A 809 21.78 1.21 14.14
C ASN A 809 21.86 2.35 13.11
N GLY A 810 22.99 2.46 12.42
CA GLY A 810 23.24 3.54 11.47
C GLY A 810 24.70 3.58 11.01
N PRO A 811 25.07 4.57 10.16
CA PRO A 811 26.46 4.83 9.81
C PRO A 811 27.27 5.30 11.05
N SER A 812 28.56 5.58 10.91
CA SER A 812 29.34 6.10 12.05
C SER A 812 28.82 7.48 12.50
N SER A 813 28.62 7.68 13.80
CA SER A 813 28.26 8.97 14.43
C SER A 813 29.47 9.65 15.07
N ASP A 814 29.31 10.90 15.50
CA ASP A 814 30.25 11.54 16.43
C ASP A 814 30.04 10.95 17.84
N CYS A 815 31.01 11.08 18.74
CA CYS A 815 30.84 10.73 20.16
C CYS A 815 31.24 11.87 21.09
N GLY A 816 30.85 11.77 22.36
CA GLY A 816 31.31 12.66 23.41
C GLY A 816 32.65 12.24 23.97
N SER A 817 33.45 13.22 24.38
CA SER A 817 34.72 13.06 25.09
C SER A 817 34.78 13.96 26.31
N ASN A 818 35.70 13.69 27.23
CA ASN A 818 35.85 14.42 28.50
C ASN A 818 34.56 14.37 29.34
N GLY A 819 34.04 13.16 29.56
CA GLY A 819 32.79 12.97 30.26
C GLY A 819 32.89 13.21 31.77
N GLN A 820 31.81 13.73 32.35
CA GLN A 820 31.70 14.09 33.75
C GLN A 820 30.92 13.02 34.53
N SER A 821 31.45 12.60 35.69
CA SER A 821 30.80 11.62 36.57
C SER A 821 29.70 12.22 37.45
N ASN A 822 29.67 13.56 37.58
CA ASN A 822 28.63 14.31 38.27
C ASN A 822 28.34 15.60 37.50
N VAL A 823 27.06 15.85 37.19
CA VAL A 823 26.61 17.06 36.48
C VAL A 823 25.49 17.71 37.28
N ILE A 824 25.54 19.03 37.44
CA ILE A 824 24.51 19.81 38.15
C ILE A 824 23.69 20.56 37.10
N GLY A 825 22.38 20.32 37.07
CA GLY A 825 21.47 21.08 36.22
C GLY A 825 21.17 22.46 36.75
N ASP A 826 20.59 23.32 35.91
CA ASP A 826 20.31 24.73 36.23
C ASP A 826 19.35 24.89 37.43
N ASP A 827 18.51 23.89 37.70
CA ASP A 827 17.62 23.82 38.88
C ASP A 827 18.26 23.23 40.14
N GLY A 828 19.55 22.93 40.10
CA GLY A 828 20.30 22.35 41.20
C GLY A 828 20.12 20.85 41.40
N VAL A 829 19.42 20.13 40.52
CA VAL A 829 19.41 18.66 40.54
C VAL A 829 20.78 18.13 40.14
N GLN A 830 21.35 17.24 40.96
CA GLN A 830 22.64 16.60 40.69
C GLN A 830 22.41 15.22 40.08
N PHE A 831 23.08 14.96 38.96
CA PHE A 831 23.09 13.68 38.26
C PHE A 831 24.44 13.02 38.45
N PHE A 832 24.43 11.81 39.00
CA PHE A 832 25.64 10.98 39.17
C PHE A 832 25.64 9.85 38.16
N PHE A 833 26.75 9.64 37.46
CA PHE A 833 26.88 8.63 36.40
C PHE A 833 27.86 7.51 36.77
N ARG A 834 27.57 6.29 36.32
CA ARG A 834 28.46 5.11 36.42
C ARG A 834 28.42 4.31 35.12
N ASN A 835 29.51 3.59 34.86
CA ASN A 835 29.60 2.69 33.71
C ASN A 835 28.53 1.60 33.80
N SER A 836 27.94 1.24 32.66
CA SER A 836 26.99 0.14 32.56
C SER A 836 27.61 -1.05 31.85
N ARG A 837 27.39 -2.27 32.34
CA ARG A 837 27.79 -3.50 31.64
C ARG A 837 26.80 -3.86 30.52
N MET A 838 25.65 -3.20 30.46
CA MET A 838 24.70 -3.30 29.35
C MET A 838 25.19 -2.58 28.10
N SER A 839 26.21 -1.70 28.20
CA SER A 839 26.83 -1.11 27.01
C SER A 839 27.78 -2.12 26.38
N ASN A 840 27.55 -2.44 25.12
CA ASN A 840 28.43 -3.33 24.34
C ASN A 840 29.19 -2.60 23.23
N ASN A 841 28.99 -1.28 23.10
CA ASN A 841 29.55 -0.46 22.03
C ASN A 841 30.37 0.73 22.56
N GLY A 842 30.78 0.67 23.83
CA GLY A 842 31.84 1.51 24.38
C GLY A 842 31.41 2.77 25.12
N THR A 843 30.11 3.07 25.24
CA THR A 843 29.66 4.20 26.07
C THR A 843 29.99 3.94 27.55
N ASP A 844 30.74 4.87 28.14
CA ASP A 844 31.07 4.91 29.55
C ASP A 844 30.97 6.34 30.11
N VAL A 845 31.42 6.56 31.35
CA VAL A 845 31.39 7.89 31.98
C VAL A 845 32.28 8.89 31.25
N ASN A 846 33.36 8.47 30.61
CA ASN A 846 34.37 9.35 30.01
C ASN A 846 34.12 9.63 28.52
N VAL A 847 33.56 8.67 27.77
CA VAL A 847 33.28 8.78 26.32
C VAL A 847 31.96 8.09 25.95
N GLY A 848 31.29 8.51 24.87
CA GLY A 848 30.16 7.73 24.32
C GLY A 848 29.02 8.52 23.67
N GLN A 849 27.89 7.85 23.47
CA GLN A 849 26.79 8.29 22.59
C GLN A 849 25.60 8.95 23.27
N ILE A 850 25.56 8.98 24.60
CA ILE A 850 24.43 9.49 25.37
C ILE A 850 24.85 10.79 26.08
N PRO A 851 24.95 11.94 25.39
CA PRO A 851 25.38 13.21 25.98
C PRO A 851 24.34 13.88 26.86
N GLU A 852 23.06 13.86 26.47
CA GLU A 852 22.05 14.73 27.07
C GLU A 852 20.96 13.94 27.79
N PHE A 853 20.50 14.49 28.92
CA PHE A 853 19.37 13.97 29.69
C PHE A 853 18.29 15.06 29.78
N LEU A 854 17.05 14.70 29.45
CA LEU A 854 15.91 15.60 29.33
C LEU A 854 14.96 15.35 30.52
N TYR A 855 14.75 16.34 31.40
CA TYR A 855 14.00 16.15 32.66
C TYR A 855 13.29 17.40 33.17
N ILE A 856 12.40 17.23 34.17
CA ILE A 856 11.84 18.32 35.00
C ILE A 856 11.98 17.91 36.47
N SER A 857 12.51 18.79 37.33
CA SER A 857 12.47 18.60 38.79
C SER A 857 11.05 18.78 39.32
N GLU A 858 10.61 17.89 40.21
CA GLU A 858 9.42 18.18 41.01
C GLU A 858 9.81 19.21 42.08
N THR A 859 9.15 20.37 42.11
CA THR A 859 9.31 21.34 43.18
C THR A 859 8.70 20.75 44.45
N SER A 860 9.53 20.49 45.46
CA SER A 860 9.04 20.29 46.83
C SER A 860 8.53 21.64 47.31
N ASP A 861 7.20 21.80 47.46
CA ASP A 861 6.64 22.94 48.16
C ASP A 861 7.33 23.09 49.53
N GLU A 862 7.75 24.32 49.80
CA GLU A 862 8.59 24.69 50.91
C GLU A 862 7.94 24.36 52.27
N GLN A 863 8.81 23.91 53.18
CA GLN A 863 8.81 24.21 54.61
C GLN A 863 7.51 24.84 55.15
N SER A 864 6.68 24.02 55.78
CA SER A 864 5.64 24.48 56.69
C SER A 864 6.24 25.45 57.71
N PRO A 865 5.80 26.72 57.76
CA PRO A 865 6.25 27.64 58.79
C PRO A 865 5.63 27.23 60.14
N ASN A 866 6.50 27.10 61.16
CA ASN A 866 6.13 26.98 62.56
C ASN A 866 5.08 28.05 62.92
N PHE A 867 3.84 27.61 63.17
CA PHE A 867 2.82 28.38 63.86
C PHE A 867 2.55 27.72 65.21
N ASP A 868 3.48 27.92 66.15
CA ASP A 868 3.22 27.75 67.58
C ASP A 868 3.67 29.02 68.30
N ALA A 869 2.76 30.00 68.35
CA ALA A 869 2.72 31.06 69.37
C ALA A 869 1.44 31.89 69.20
N LYS A 870 0.35 31.46 69.83
CA LYS A 870 -0.54 32.41 70.52
C LYS A 870 -0.92 31.86 71.88
N ASP A 871 -0.20 32.38 72.85
CA ASP A 871 -0.67 32.67 74.19
C ASP A 871 -2.15 33.12 74.17
N LYS A 872 -3.01 32.42 74.92
CA LYS A 872 -3.68 32.99 76.09
C LYS A 872 -4.63 31.98 76.75
N THR A 873 -4.26 31.58 77.96
CA THR A 873 -5.05 31.78 79.18
C THR A 873 -6.58 31.83 79.05
N MET A 874 -7.28 30.84 79.61
CA MET A 874 -8.15 30.94 80.79
C MET A 874 -9.17 29.79 80.79
N ASN A 875 -9.06 28.98 81.85
CA ASN A 875 -10.01 28.00 82.42
C ASN A 875 -10.51 26.85 81.54
#